data_AF-A0A6L8Q5F8-F1
#
_entry.id   AF-A0A6L8Q5F8-F1
#
_cell.length_a   1.000
_cell.length_b   1.000
_cell.length_c   1.000
_cell.angle_alpha   90.00
_cell.angle_beta   90.00
_cell.angle_gamma   90.00
#
_symmetry.space_group_name_H-M   'P 1'
#
loop_
_entity.id
_entity.type
_entity.pdbx_description
1 polymer ?
#
loop_
_entity_poly.entity_id
_entity_poly.type
_entity_poly.pdbx_seq_one_letter_code
_entity_poly.pdbx_strand_id
1 'polypeptide(L)'
;MFDFFRKKGNNPEESAKDGGSQNAAGATASGRTTRDALAEFTATPLPDAIDGLLFRVSMADPTDPTSSSGFDAYAARLLSEAEAPSLRAIAVEHPVELRRLNTTGLFWSIFDDSTISAGNRGTILRIESVLDRLALISKALEGDEGTAFVSATTEGACSELDWQVLRSIANDANDYLTAAERDNKLDTQYGTTGTRGGNWDLSTRLAAACEAMVLPFRLEYRFACDAGTGTIVASVSLPTPDVFPKSRFSRDAGQWIDCTAQRPAAAAAYALRLAALIAAAAFGTSVGVTRVVVNGREGSIAGANVLSLEFGRIPFTMGAMAKIRSGEFSAPATECDPATLFDMLHLTHIAANIDGEGNLQPVEPLAVELSVPYTPVAEDTRPLPEDLRGMLHADIVSDLDVMSEQDAELGARYRAIMEEKDDSLLLAVAQLEDIVAETSATAAANVVADDLAQPSEPRRILYCENVFARYLTSLVESDPSVRYVRASDIGQAARSSLSRIYRDMGDLDAAEAQARACIELAPTSAPAYNDLITCFAEGDHYDRIIDVAREALRVAVTGNDIAYVYYRLAFAYWQTGRLPEALACYLRVPEASPMGEAALRERNDLVSEMGNSVPGSDWDPVACLRTAGVPLAPLDDVMEVVGRALIELCDANMPLAAAPLASLVASTQRNDILHAVAASLRQGV
;
A
#
# COMPACT_ATOMS: atom_id res chain seq x y z
N MET A 1 -18.75 -4.94 8.90
CA MET A 1 -18.74 -4.44 10.30
C MET A 1 -17.73 -5.26 11.11
N PHE A 2 -16.67 -4.59 11.60
CA PHE A 2 -15.41 -5.14 12.10
C PHE A 2 -15.56 -5.89 13.44
N ASP A 3 -15.25 -7.18 13.47
CA ASP A 3 -14.63 -7.90 14.61
C ASP A 3 -14.59 -9.40 14.32
N PHE A 4 -13.57 -9.88 13.63
CA PHE A 4 -13.28 -11.32 13.60
C PHE A 4 -11.82 -11.52 13.25
N PHE A 5 -10.94 -11.57 14.26
CA PHE A 5 -9.75 -12.43 14.32
C PHE A 5 -8.99 -12.14 15.64
N ARG A 6 -9.55 -12.63 16.76
CA ARG A 6 -8.80 -12.82 18.01
C ARG A 6 -8.48 -14.31 18.12
N LYS A 7 -7.30 -14.71 17.63
CA LYS A 7 -6.83 -16.10 17.77
C LYS A 7 -6.46 -16.37 19.24
N LYS A 8 -7.16 -17.34 19.83
CA LYS A 8 -6.90 -17.94 21.14
C LYS A 8 -5.57 -18.71 21.11
N GLY A 9 -4.66 -18.37 22.04
CA GLY A 9 -3.64 -19.29 22.52
C GLY A 9 -4.04 -19.75 23.93
N ASN A 10 -4.49 -21.01 24.05
CA ASN A 10 -4.76 -21.65 25.33
C ASN A 10 -3.44 -22.13 25.95
N ASN A 11 -3.16 -21.72 27.18
CA ASN A 11 -2.33 -22.46 28.14
C ASN A 11 -3.25 -23.33 29.00
N PRO A 12 -2.85 -24.54 29.42
CA PRO A 12 -3.50 -25.25 30.50
C PRO A 12 -2.72 -25.18 31.83
N GLU A 13 -3.49 -24.89 32.88
CA GLU A 13 -3.42 -25.43 34.26
C GLU A 13 -2.28 -24.99 35.21
N GLU A 14 -2.64 -24.26 36.28
CA GLU A 14 -2.91 -24.85 37.60
C GLU A 14 -3.53 -23.85 38.61
N SER A 15 -4.76 -24.18 39.02
CA SER A 15 -5.50 -23.99 40.28
C SER A 15 -5.03 -23.01 41.40
N ALA A 16 -5.95 -22.14 41.88
CA ALA A 16 -6.77 -22.38 43.09
C ALA A 16 -7.11 -21.11 43.93
N LYS A 17 -8.42 -20.98 44.18
CA LYS A 17 -9.13 -20.47 45.38
C LYS A 17 -9.41 -18.97 45.56
N ASP A 18 -10.70 -18.69 45.43
CA ASP A 18 -11.50 -17.67 46.11
C ASP A 18 -11.15 -17.48 47.59
N GLY A 19 -11.19 -16.22 48.02
CA GLY A 19 -11.20 -15.85 49.43
C GLY A 19 -11.27 -14.34 49.67
N GLY A 20 -12.49 -13.81 49.71
CA GLY A 20 -12.90 -12.80 50.70
C GLY A 20 -12.38 -11.36 50.54
N SER A 21 -13.31 -10.45 50.29
CA SER A 21 -13.11 -9.01 50.40
C SER A 21 -12.63 -8.60 51.80
N GLN A 22 -11.57 -7.78 51.84
CA GLN A 22 -11.45 -6.72 52.84
C GLN A 22 -10.81 -5.50 52.20
N ASN A 23 -11.56 -4.40 52.28
CA ASN A 23 -11.17 -3.05 51.92
C ASN A 23 -9.82 -2.68 52.53
N ALA A 24 -8.83 -2.44 51.66
CA ALA A 24 -7.75 -1.52 51.95
C ALA A 24 -7.92 -0.32 51.00
N ALA A 25 -8.41 0.77 51.56
CA ALA A 25 -8.47 2.06 50.91
C ALA A 25 -7.06 2.51 50.51
N GLY A 26 -6.71 2.32 49.24
CA GLY A 26 -5.66 3.06 48.55
C GLY A 26 -6.35 4.00 47.58
N ALA A 27 -6.39 5.29 47.91
CA ALA A 27 -6.88 6.32 47.00
C ALA A 27 -5.95 6.39 45.78
N THR A 28 -6.39 5.82 44.65
CA THR A 28 -5.75 6.03 43.35
C THR A 28 -6.15 7.41 42.85
N ALA A 29 -5.18 8.30 42.65
CA ALA A 29 -5.38 9.64 42.13
C ALA A 29 -6.08 9.60 40.75
N SER A 30 -7.35 10.00 40.70
CA SER A 30 -8.14 10.11 39.46
C SER A 30 -7.94 11.50 38.83
N GLY A 31 -7.03 11.63 37.88
CA GLY A 31 -6.81 12.87 37.11
C GLY A 31 -6.76 12.60 35.61
N ARG A 32 -7.29 13.52 34.78
CA ARG A 32 -7.21 13.46 33.30
C ARG A 32 -5.75 13.52 32.85
N THR A 33 -5.33 12.58 32.00
CA THR A 33 -3.97 12.51 31.47
C THR A 33 -3.86 13.19 30.11
N THR A 34 -2.63 13.49 29.65
CA THR A 34 -2.39 13.98 28.29
C THR A 34 -2.81 12.96 27.23
N ARG A 35 -2.73 11.65 27.52
CA ARG A 35 -3.27 10.59 26.65
C ARG A 35 -4.78 10.64 26.55
N ASP A 36 -5.48 10.90 27.66
CA ASP A 36 -6.94 11.05 27.64
C ASP A 36 -7.35 12.27 26.81
N ALA A 37 -6.62 13.39 26.95
CA ALA A 37 -6.85 14.58 26.14
C ALA A 37 -6.67 14.31 24.63
N LEU A 38 -5.68 13.51 24.26
CA LEU A 38 -5.45 13.10 22.87
C LEU A 38 -6.49 12.10 22.35
N ALA A 39 -7.00 11.21 23.20
CA ALA A 39 -8.01 10.22 22.82
C ALA A 39 -9.34 10.84 22.38
N GLU A 40 -9.65 12.06 22.87
CA GLU A 40 -10.84 12.83 22.48
C GLU A 40 -10.90 13.10 20.96
N PHE A 41 -9.76 13.30 20.29
CA PHE A 41 -9.72 13.54 18.83
C PHE A 41 -10.16 12.35 17.98
N THR A 42 -10.15 11.15 18.55
CA THR A 42 -10.63 9.92 17.89
C THR A 42 -12.01 9.46 18.40
N ALA A 43 -12.55 10.12 19.43
CA ALA A 43 -13.81 9.72 20.06
C ALA A 43 -15.05 10.29 19.34
N THR A 44 -14.89 11.41 18.63
CA THR A 44 -15.93 12.08 17.83
C THR A 44 -15.34 12.48 16.47
N PRO A 45 -16.15 12.87 15.48
CA PRO A 45 -15.63 13.44 14.23
C PRO A 45 -14.59 14.53 14.52
N LEU A 46 -13.45 14.49 13.82
CA LEU A 46 -12.30 15.35 14.09
C LEU A 46 -12.65 16.86 14.17
N PRO A 47 -13.50 17.43 13.28
CA PRO A 47 -13.92 18.83 13.41
C PRO A 47 -14.63 19.14 14.74
N ASP A 48 -15.45 18.22 15.25
CA ASP A 48 -16.18 18.41 16.50
C ASP A 48 -15.24 18.37 17.71
N ALA A 49 -14.24 17.47 17.69
CA ALA A 49 -13.24 17.39 18.75
C ALA A 49 -12.38 18.67 18.81
N ILE A 50 -11.97 19.20 17.66
CA ILE A 50 -11.21 20.45 17.55
C ILE A 50 -12.06 21.62 18.08
N ASP A 51 -13.29 21.77 17.58
CA ASP A 51 -14.17 22.87 17.99
C ASP A 51 -14.48 22.80 19.50
N GLY A 52 -14.68 21.58 20.04
CA GLY A 52 -14.88 21.35 21.46
C GLY A 52 -13.69 21.76 22.32
N LEU A 53 -12.46 21.45 21.89
CA LEU A 53 -11.24 21.90 22.56
C LEU A 53 -11.13 23.43 22.53
N LEU A 54 -11.26 24.04 21.35
CA LEU A 54 -11.16 25.49 21.17
C LEU A 54 -12.20 26.23 22.02
N PHE A 55 -13.43 25.73 22.05
CA PHE A 55 -14.50 26.28 22.88
C PHE A 55 -14.17 26.19 24.37
N ARG A 56 -13.76 25.03 24.87
CA ARG A 56 -13.39 24.85 26.29
C ARG A 56 -12.27 25.79 26.71
N VAL A 57 -11.22 25.92 25.90
CA VAL A 57 -10.10 26.82 26.18
C VAL A 57 -10.54 28.29 26.13
N SER A 58 -11.42 28.68 25.19
CA SER A 58 -11.94 30.05 25.11
C SER A 58 -12.83 30.46 26.30
N MET A 59 -13.45 29.47 26.95
CA MET A 59 -14.32 29.66 28.10
C MET A 59 -13.59 29.55 29.44
N ALA A 60 -12.29 29.24 29.43
CA ALA A 60 -11.47 29.12 30.63
C ALA A 60 -11.34 30.47 31.34
N ASP A 61 -11.42 30.46 32.68
CA ASP A 61 -11.24 31.66 33.49
C ASP A 61 -9.74 32.03 33.53
N PRO A 62 -9.33 33.16 32.94
CA PRO A 62 -7.92 33.55 32.87
C PRO A 62 -7.32 33.86 34.26
N THR A 63 -8.16 33.99 35.30
CA THR A 63 -7.72 34.19 36.68
C THR A 63 -7.63 32.90 37.50
N ASP A 64 -8.14 31.78 36.97
CA ASP A 64 -8.06 30.45 37.57
C ASP A 64 -7.15 29.54 36.71
N PRO A 65 -5.91 29.27 37.15
CA PRO A 65 -4.97 28.40 36.43
C PRO A 65 -5.40 26.93 36.38
N THR A 66 -6.51 26.55 37.04
CA THR A 66 -7.10 25.21 36.95
C THR A 66 -8.23 25.11 35.93
N SER A 67 -8.66 26.23 35.34
CA SER A 67 -9.78 26.30 34.40
C SER A 67 -9.45 25.77 32.98
N SER A 68 -8.17 25.75 32.61
CA SER A 68 -7.63 25.07 31.43
C SER A 68 -6.22 24.56 31.71
N SER A 69 -5.90 23.36 31.22
CA SER A 69 -4.56 22.81 31.37
C SER A 69 -3.57 23.45 30.39
N GLY A 70 -2.28 23.47 30.74
CA GLY A 70 -1.24 23.97 29.84
C GLY A 70 -1.16 23.18 28.53
N PHE A 71 -1.43 21.87 28.58
CA PHE A 71 -1.49 21.01 27.40
C PHE A 71 -2.69 21.35 26.49
N ASP A 72 -3.89 21.51 27.03
CA ASP A 72 -5.09 21.87 26.25
C ASP A 72 -4.94 23.28 25.63
N ALA A 73 -4.42 24.24 26.42
CA ALA A 73 -4.17 25.59 25.94
C ALA A 73 -3.14 25.63 24.81
N TYR A 74 -2.06 24.85 24.93
CA TYR A 74 -1.05 24.75 23.87
C TYR A 74 -1.58 24.05 22.62
N ALA A 75 -2.36 22.96 22.78
CA ALA A 75 -3.02 22.28 21.68
C ALA A 75 -3.98 23.22 20.92
N ALA A 76 -4.81 23.97 21.65
CA ALA A 76 -5.72 24.95 21.07
C ALA A 76 -4.96 26.05 20.29
N ARG A 77 -3.81 26.51 20.82
CA ARG A 77 -2.93 27.46 20.13
C ARG A 77 -2.42 26.90 18.81
N LEU A 78 -1.79 25.72 18.81
CA LEU A 78 -1.24 25.11 17.60
C LEU A 78 -2.32 24.80 16.56
N LEU A 79 -3.49 24.30 16.98
CA LEU A 79 -4.61 24.03 16.07
C LEU A 79 -5.17 25.33 15.47
N SER A 80 -5.23 26.41 16.25
CA SER A 80 -5.62 27.74 15.73
C SER A 80 -4.60 28.26 14.73
N GLU A 81 -3.31 28.12 15.02
CA GLU A 81 -2.21 28.51 14.11
C GLU A 81 -2.22 27.70 12.81
N ALA A 82 -2.66 26.44 12.87
CA ALA A 82 -2.82 25.52 11.75
C ALA A 82 -4.11 25.74 10.93
N GLU A 83 -4.94 26.72 11.30
CA GLU A 83 -6.23 27.02 10.65
C GLU A 83 -7.25 25.88 10.77
N ALA A 84 -7.17 25.10 11.86
CA ALA A 84 -8.03 23.94 12.10
C ALA A 84 -9.56 24.23 12.05
N PRO A 85 -10.07 25.43 12.41
CA PRO A 85 -11.50 25.75 12.25
C PRO A 85 -12.01 25.64 10.80
N SER A 86 -11.14 25.74 9.79
CA SER A 86 -11.52 25.55 8.39
C SER A 86 -11.76 24.09 8.01
N LEU A 87 -11.29 23.13 8.82
CA LEU A 87 -11.43 21.69 8.55
C LEU A 87 -12.89 21.26 8.39
N ARG A 88 -13.82 21.89 9.12
CA ARG A 88 -15.24 21.56 9.03
C ARG A 88 -15.79 21.75 7.61
N ALA A 89 -15.39 22.82 6.92
CA ALA A 89 -15.83 23.06 5.54
C ALA A 89 -15.27 21.99 4.59
N ILE A 90 -14.02 21.58 4.79
CA ILE A 90 -13.38 20.52 4.02
C ILE A 90 -14.08 19.16 4.27
N ALA A 91 -14.35 18.83 5.52
CA ALA A 91 -14.94 17.56 5.94
C ALA A 91 -16.39 17.35 5.47
N VAL A 92 -17.09 18.43 5.10
CA VAL A 92 -18.44 18.37 4.50
C VAL A 92 -18.37 17.87 3.05
N GLU A 93 -17.35 18.28 2.30
CA GLU A 93 -17.19 17.93 0.87
C GLU A 93 -16.39 16.64 0.68
N HIS A 94 -15.42 16.41 1.57
CA HIS A 94 -14.51 15.28 1.51
C HIS A 94 -14.47 14.55 2.86
N PRO A 95 -14.87 13.27 2.94
CA PRO A 95 -14.77 12.51 4.18
C PRO A 95 -13.31 12.49 4.70
N VAL A 96 -13.11 12.95 5.93
CA VAL A 96 -11.82 12.89 6.63
C VAL A 96 -11.99 12.06 7.90
N GLU A 97 -11.33 10.90 7.96
CA GLU A 97 -11.27 10.06 9.15
C GLU A 97 -9.89 10.22 9.82
N LEU A 98 -9.83 10.20 11.15
CA LEU A 98 -8.58 10.19 11.89
C LEU A 98 -8.44 8.87 12.64
N ARG A 99 -7.30 8.19 12.46
CA ARG A 99 -6.97 6.97 13.19
C ARG A 99 -5.70 7.15 14.01
N ARG A 100 -5.52 6.30 15.02
CA ARG A 100 -4.27 6.19 15.76
C ARG A 100 -3.54 4.92 15.35
N LEU A 101 -2.30 5.05 14.89
CA LEU A 101 -1.48 3.94 14.42
C LEU A 101 -0.96 3.13 15.61
N ASN A 102 -1.13 1.81 15.56
CA ASN A 102 -0.66 0.91 16.62
C ASN A 102 0.87 0.79 16.64
N THR A 103 1.54 1.01 15.50
CA THR A 103 2.99 0.85 15.34
C THR A 103 3.76 2.00 15.96
N THR A 104 3.36 3.24 15.69
CA THR A 104 4.05 4.46 16.14
C THR A 104 3.33 5.17 17.29
N GLY A 105 2.03 4.92 17.47
CA GLY A 105 1.18 5.64 18.42
C GLY A 105 0.73 7.03 17.95
N LEU A 106 1.07 7.39 16.71
CA LEU A 106 0.78 8.67 16.05
C LEU A 106 -0.59 8.65 15.34
N PHE A 107 -1.04 9.81 14.91
CA PHE A 107 -2.28 9.98 14.18
C PHE A 107 -2.07 9.80 12.67
N TRP A 108 -3.12 9.37 11.99
CA TRP A 108 -3.15 9.22 10.55
C TRP A 108 -4.52 9.62 10.01
N SER A 109 -4.56 10.69 9.23
CA SER A 109 -5.72 11.15 8.49
C SER A 109 -5.91 10.33 7.21
N ILE A 110 -7.13 9.86 7.01
CA ILE A 110 -7.57 9.10 5.84
C ILE A 110 -8.55 9.96 5.07
N PHE A 111 -8.20 10.24 3.82
CA PHE A 111 -9.01 11.00 2.86
C PHE A 111 -8.60 10.61 1.44
N ASP A 112 -9.46 10.88 0.46
CA ASP A 112 -9.16 10.64 -0.95
C ASP A 112 -8.34 11.78 -1.54
N ASP A 113 -7.04 11.54 -1.69
CA ASP A 113 -6.07 12.50 -2.22
C ASP A 113 -6.38 12.91 -3.68
N SER A 114 -7.14 12.10 -4.43
CA SER A 114 -7.45 12.37 -5.84
C SER A 114 -8.57 13.39 -6.04
N THR A 115 -9.38 13.64 -5.01
CA THR A 115 -10.56 14.51 -5.10
C THR A 115 -10.39 15.85 -4.39
N ILE A 116 -9.33 16.00 -3.59
CA ILE A 116 -9.11 17.16 -2.74
C ILE A 116 -8.13 18.16 -3.36
N SER A 117 -8.34 19.46 -3.15
CA SER A 117 -7.40 20.49 -3.60
C SER A 117 -6.08 20.45 -2.81
N ALA A 118 -4.97 20.89 -3.42
CA ALA A 118 -3.67 20.95 -2.75
C ALA A 118 -3.69 21.80 -1.46
N GLY A 119 -4.48 22.88 -1.45
CA GLY A 119 -4.66 23.71 -0.25
C GLY A 119 -5.40 22.98 0.87
N ASN A 120 -6.52 22.31 0.56
CA ASN A 120 -7.28 21.54 1.54
C ASN A 120 -6.47 20.36 2.08
N ARG A 121 -5.73 19.67 1.21
CA ARG A 121 -4.76 18.63 1.59
C ARG A 121 -3.73 19.16 2.57
N GLY A 122 -3.12 20.33 2.26
CA GLY A 122 -2.16 21.00 3.13
C GLY A 122 -2.73 21.31 4.53
N THR A 123 -3.97 21.79 4.59
CA THR A 123 -4.66 22.03 5.87
C THR A 123 -4.82 20.75 6.68
N ILE A 124 -5.27 19.64 6.08
CA ILE A 124 -5.43 18.35 6.77
C ILE A 124 -4.08 17.87 7.34
N LEU A 125 -3.03 17.86 6.51
CA LEU A 125 -1.70 17.39 6.93
C LEU A 125 -1.06 18.29 7.98
N ARG A 126 -1.33 19.61 7.94
CA ARG A 126 -0.90 20.53 8.98
C ARG A 126 -1.59 20.24 10.31
N ILE A 127 -2.88 19.94 10.31
CA ILE A 127 -3.61 19.51 11.51
C ILE A 127 -3.08 18.17 12.03
N GLU A 128 -2.87 17.18 11.15
CA GLU A 128 -2.24 15.91 11.51
C GLU A 128 -0.89 16.13 12.20
N SER A 129 -0.02 16.98 11.63
CA SER A 129 1.28 17.28 12.23
C SER A 129 1.18 17.90 13.63
N VAL A 130 0.16 18.72 13.89
CA VAL A 130 -0.06 19.28 15.23
C VAL A 130 -0.42 18.18 16.21
N LEU A 131 -1.32 17.26 15.81
CA LEU A 131 -1.72 16.14 16.66
C LEU A 131 -0.56 15.17 16.92
N ASP A 132 0.27 14.91 15.91
CA ASP A 132 1.47 14.07 16.04
C ASP A 132 2.50 14.70 16.97
N ARG A 133 2.79 16.00 16.81
CA ARG A 133 3.66 16.72 17.75
C ARG A 133 3.12 16.69 19.17
N LEU A 134 1.82 16.89 19.36
CA LEU A 134 1.19 16.77 20.68
C LEU A 134 1.29 15.35 21.27
N ALA A 135 1.19 14.31 20.44
CA ALA A 135 1.42 12.92 20.86
C ALA A 135 2.86 12.69 21.31
N LEU A 136 3.84 13.25 20.59
CA LEU A 136 5.26 13.18 20.94
C LEU A 136 5.58 13.99 22.21
N ILE A 137 4.97 15.17 22.37
CA ILE A 137 5.06 15.97 23.61
C ILE A 137 4.46 15.20 24.78
N SER A 138 3.29 14.56 24.62
CA SER A 138 2.71 13.70 25.65
C SER A 138 3.68 12.59 26.06
N LYS A 139 4.27 11.89 25.10
CA LYS A 139 5.26 10.84 25.38
C LYS A 139 6.49 11.38 26.11
N ALA A 140 6.97 12.57 25.75
CA ALA A 140 8.10 13.21 26.42
C ALA A 140 7.75 13.66 27.86
N LEU A 141 6.52 14.13 28.10
CA LEU A 141 6.01 14.50 29.42
C LEU A 141 5.83 13.30 30.34
N GLU A 142 5.47 12.14 29.80
CA GLU A 142 5.29 10.91 30.57
C GLU A 142 6.62 10.40 31.17
N GLY A 143 7.73 10.61 30.46
CA GLY A 143 9.07 10.18 30.87
C GLY A 143 9.10 8.72 31.36
N ASP A 144 9.87 8.47 32.42
CA ASP A 144 9.97 7.15 33.07
C ASP A 144 8.75 6.82 33.96
N GLU A 145 7.99 7.83 34.38
CA GLU A 145 6.81 7.67 35.24
C GLU A 145 5.61 7.07 34.49
N GLY A 146 5.63 7.12 33.16
CA GLY A 146 4.67 6.47 32.27
C GLY A 146 3.28 7.10 32.26
N THR A 147 3.07 8.19 33.01
CA THR A 147 1.79 8.93 33.10
C THR A 147 2.06 10.43 33.23
N ALA A 148 1.47 11.24 32.34
CA ALA A 148 1.49 12.69 32.45
C ALA A 148 0.07 13.23 32.68
N PHE A 149 -0.14 13.90 33.82
CA PHE A 149 -1.43 14.53 34.15
C PHE A 149 -1.51 15.93 33.53
N VAL A 150 -2.65 16.26 32.90
CA VAL A 150 -2.82 17.58 32.28
C VAL A 150 -2.68 18.72 33.29
N SER A 151 -3.09 18.50 34.55
CA SER A 151 -2.98 19.49 35.64
C SER A 151 -1.54 19.87 36.01
N ALA A 152 -0.54 19.05 35.65
CA ALA A 152 0.87 19.31 35.91
C ALA A 152 1.59 19.97 34.72
N THR A 153 0.87 20.26 33.63
CA THR A 153 1.45 20.80 32.39
C THR A 153 1.32 22.32 32.32
N THR A 154 2.33 22.97 31.71
CA THR A 154 2.29 24.40 31.36
C THR A 154 2.45 24.55 29.84
N GLU A 155 1.87 25.59 29.24
CA GLU A 155 2.09 25.86 27.81
C GLU A 155 3.58 26.05 27.50
N GLY A 156 4.33 26.69 28.39
CA GLY A 156 5.76 26.91 28.21
C GLY A 156 6.58 25.61 28.14
N ALA A 157 6.28 24.64 29.01
CA ALA A 157 6.90 23.32 28.96
C ALA A 157 6.54 22.56 27.67
N CYS A 158 5.26 22.61 27.27
CA CYS A 158 4.82 21.97 26.01
C CYS A 158 5.51 22.61 24.79
N SER A 159 5.64 23.94 24.78
CA SER A 159 6.32 24.67 23.71
C SER A 159 7.79 24.30 23.57
N GLU A 160 8.52 24.12 24.67
CA GLU A 160 9.92 23.69 24.62
C GLU A 160 10.08 22.25 24.16
N LEU A 161 9.17 21.37 24.61
CA LEU A 161 9.13 19.99 24.17
C LEU A 161 8.78 19.89 22.68
N ASP A 162 7.94 20.76 22.13
CA ASP A 162 7.65 20.79 20.68
C ASP A 162 8.93 20.99 19.86
N TRP A 163 9.73 21.99 20.21
CA TRP A 163 11.04 22.20 19.57
C TRP A 163 12.01 21.05 19.84
N GLN A 164 11.89 20.35 20.97
CA GLN A 164 12.70 19.16 21.26
C GLN A 164 12.36 17.99 20.34
N VAL A 165 11.08 17.70 20.15
CA VAL A 165 10.66 16.58 19.30
C VAL A 165 11.03 16.84 17.84
N LEU A 166 10.97 18.08 17.37
CA LEU A 166 11.41 18.47 16.02
C LEU A 166 12.90 18.24 15.79
N ARG A 167 13.77 18.53 16.77
CA ARG A 167 15.23 18.39 16.62
C ARG A 167 15.76 17.00 16.99
N SER A 168 14.96 16.14 17.61
CA SER A 168 15.37 14.81 18.08
C SER A 168 15.07 13.65 17.13
N ILE A 169 14.49 13.90 15.96
CA ILE A 169 14.05 12.81 15.05
C ILE A 169 15.17 11.86 14.61
N ALA A 170 16.42 12.33 14.59
CA ALA A 170 17.58 11.53 14.20
C ALA A 170 18.23 10.77 15.38
N ASN A 171 17.72 10.91 16.61
CA ASN A 171 18.34 10.31 17.80
C ASN A 171 18.35 8.77 17.73
N ASP A 172 17.34 8.18 17.10
CA ASP A 172 17.20 6.73 16.95
C ASP A 172 17.95 6.19 15.72
N ALA A 173 18.71 7.03 15.00
CA ALA A 173 19.46 6.62 13.79
C ALA A 173 20.37 5.41 14.02
N ASN A 174 20.92 5.23 15.23
CA ASN A 174 21.76 4.08 15.56
C ASN A 174 20.98 2.76 15.51
N ASP A 175 19.72 2.74 15.94
CA ASP A 175 18.89 1.55 15.95
C ASP A 175 18.57 1.08 14.52
N TYR A 176 18.40 2.04 13.60
CA TYR A 176 18.24 1.75 12.18
C TYR A 176 19.56 1.31 11.53
N LEU A 177 20.69 1.96 11.85
CA LEU A 177 21.99 1.62 11.29
C LEU A 177 22.45 0.18 11.60
N THR A 178 22.01 -0.37 12.74
CA THR A 178 22.31 -1.73 13.17
C THR A 178 21.28 -2.77 12.72
N ALA A 179 20.26 -2.37 11.95
CA ALA A 179 19.11 -3.23 11.62
C ALA A 179 19.49 -4.49 10.80
N ALA A 180 20.59 -4.48 10.05
CA ALA A 180 21.10 -5.61 9.27
C ALA A 180 21.47 -6.83 10.13
N GLU A 181 21.69 -6.63 11.43
CA GLU A 181 21.96 -7.71 12.40
C GLU A 181 20.69 -8.49 12.76
N ARG A 182 19.52 -7.90 12.53
CA ARG A 182 18.21 -8.48 12.85
C ARG A 182 17.69 -9.31 11.68
N ASP A 183 16.83 -10.27 12.00
CA ASP A 183 16.14 -11.09 11.00
C ASP A 183 15.13 -10.26 10.19
N ASN A 184 15.04 -10.53 8.88
CA ASN A 184 14.08 -9.88 8.00
C ASN A 184 12.86 -10.78 7.81
N LYS A 185 11.78 -10.45 8.52
CA LYS A 185 10.53 -11.22 8.52
C LYS A 185 9.81 -11.24 7.17
N LEU A 186 10.18 -10.35 6.24
CA LEU A 186 9.58 -10.24 4.91
C LEU A 186 10.49 -10.79 3.80
N ASP A 187 11.68 -11.28 4.14
CA ASP A 187 12.63 -11.82 3.17
C ASP A 187 12.10 -13.09 2.49
N THR A 188 11.24 -13.84 3.19
CA THR A 188 10.57 -15.03 2.63
C THR A 188 9.12 -14.74 2.28
N GLN A 189 8.75 -15.00 1.04
CA GLN A 189 7.37 -14.91 0.53
C GLN A 189 6.98 -16.24 -0.10
N TYR A 190 5.91 -16.86 0.43
CA TYR A 190 5.32 -18.10 -0.10
C TYR A 190 6.37 -19.18 -0.45
N GLY A 191 7.26 -19.46 0.50
CA GLY A 191 8.28 -20.52 0.37
C GLY A 191 9.56 -20.11 -0.38
N THR A 192 9.60 -18.93 -1.00
CA THR A 192 10.82 -18.40 -1.63
C THR A 192 11.49 -17.37 -0.74
N THR A 193 12.81 -17.45 -0.58
CA THR A 193 13.61 -16.53 0.24
C THR A 193 14.53 -15.71 -0.66
N GLY A 194 14.58 -14.40 -0.44
CA GLY A 194 15.48 -13.50 -1.16
C GLY A 194 16.95 -13.77 -0.90
N THR A 195 17.79 -13.27 -1.80
CA THR A 195 19.24 -13.27 -1.57
C THR A 195 19.54 -12.29 -0.43
N ARG A 196 20.25 -12.73 0.61
CA ARG A 196 20.68 -11.82 1.68
C ARG A 196 21.53 -10.68 1.13
N GLY A 197 21.10 -9.44 1.34
CA GLY A 197 21.70 -8.25 0.75
C GLY A 197 21.39 -8.03 -0.73
N GLY A 198 20.57 -8.87 -1.35
CA GLY A 198 19.95 -8.66 -2.67
C GLY A 198 18.84 -7.62 -2.60
N ASN A 199 18.34 -7.19 -3.75
CA ASN A 199 17.39 -6.08 -3.82
C ASN A 199 16.10 -6.33 -3.04
N TRP A 200 15.60 -7.57 -2.99
CA TRP A 200 14.41 -7.88 -2.19
C TRP A 200 14.63 -7.65 -0.69
N ASP A 201 15.74 -8.17 -0.15
CA ASP A 201 16.14 -8.02 1.24
C ASP A 201 16.39 -6.54 1.59
N LEU A 202 17.10 -5.80 0.72
CA LEU A 202 17.33 -4.37 0.90
C LEU A 202 16.02 -3.57 0.91
N SER A 203 15.14 -3.83 -0.05
CA SER A 203 13.87 -3.10 -0.24
C SER A 203 12.95 -3.28 0.96
N THR A 204 12.76 -4.52 1.40
CA THR A 204 11.88 -4.85 2.52
C THR A 204 12.42 -4.31 3.85
N ARG A 205 13.74 -4.33 4.07
CA ARG A 205 14.36 -3.72 5.26
C ARG A 205 14.24 -2.20 5.28
N LEU A 206 14.48 -1.54 4.14
CA LEU A 206 14.38 -0.08 4.06
C LEU A 206 12.94 0.38 4.29
N ALA A 207 11.98 -0.25 3.61
CA ALA A 207 10.56 0.05 3.81
C ALA A 207 10.15 -0.21 5.27
N ALA A 208 10.55 -1.34 5.87
CA ALA A 208 10.28 -1.63 7.27
C ALA A 208 10.88 -0.58 8.23
N ALA A 209 12.07 -0.07 7.92
CA ALA A 209 12.69 1.00 8.69
C ALA A 209 11.90 2.31 8.59
N CYS A 210 11.51 2.72 7.37
CA CYS A 210 10.70 3.92 7.13
C CYS A 210 9.32 3.84 7.82
N GLU A 211 8.61 2.71 7.71
CA GLU A 211 7.30 2.50 8.36
C GLU A 211 7.38 2.46 9.90
N ALA A 212 8.57 2.21 10.46
CA ALA A 212 8.79 2.22 11.89
C ALA A 212 9.23 3.60 12.43
N MET A 213 9.47 4.59 11.58
CA MET A 213 9.93 5.92 12.02
C MET A 213 8.82 6.67 12.75
N VAL A 214 9.16 7.21 13.91
CA VAL A 214 8.27 8.05 14.71
C VAL A 214 8.58 9.51 14.41
N LEU A 215 7.82 10.10 13.49
CA LEU A 215 8.07 11.44 12.95
C LEU A 215 6.91 12.40 13.23
N PRO A 216 7.18 13.70 13.49
CA PRO A 216 6.15 14.72 13.70
C PRO A 216 5.40 15.11 12.42
N PHE A 217 5.88 14.65 11.26
CA PHE A 217 5.29 14.92 9.96
C PHE A 217 5.19 13.61 9.18
N ARG A 218 4.11 13.47 8.41
CA ARG A 218 3.90 12.34 7.50
C ARG A 218 5.09 12.16 6.57
N LEU A 219 5.59 10.93 6.50
CA LEU A 219 6.66 10.53 5.58
C LEU A 219 6.07 9.81 4.38
N GLU A 220 6.11 10.46 3.22
CA GLU A 220 5.99 9.78 1.93
C GLU A 220 7.39 9.49 1.41
N TYR A 221 7.60 8.31 0.85
CA TYR A 221 8.91 7.92 0.35
C TYR A 221 8.83 6.97 -0.82
N ARG A 222 9.89 6.96 -1.62
CA ARG A 222 10.18 5.97 -2.65
C ARG A 222 11.68 5.69 -2.65
N PHE A 223 12.06 4.52 -3.13
CA PHE A 223 13.48 4.19 -3.21
C PHE A 223 13.80 3.31 -4.41
N ALA A 224 15.08 3.25 -4.75
CA ALA A 224 15.65 2.28 -5.66
C ALA A 224 16.87 1.67 -4.97
N CYS A 225 16.89 0.34 -4.87
CA CYS A 225 18.01 -0.41 -4.34
C CYS A 225 18.79 -1.04 -5.49
N ASP A 226 20.11 -0.90 -5.46
CA ASP A 226 21.03 -1.57 -6.37
C ASP A 226 22.10 -2.28 -5.54
N ALA A 227 21.83 -3.55 -5.22
CA ALA A 227 22.75 -4.41 -4.49
C ALA A 227 24.07 -4.62 -5.24
N GLY A 228 24.06 -4.60 -6.59
CA GLY A 228 25.24 -4.82 -7.42
C GLY A 228 26.27 -3.69 -7.29
N THR A 229 25.81 -2.45 -7.19
CA THR A 229 26.68 -1.28 -6.95
C THR A 229 26.81 -0.92 -5.47
N GLY A 230 26.02 -1.54 -4.59
CA GLY A 230 25.96 -1.17 -3.17
C GLY A 230 25.37 0.22 -2.95
N THR A 231 24.41 0.63 -3.79
CA THR A 231 23.81 1.96 -3.80
C THR A 231 22.33 1.89 -3.46
N ILE A 232 21.86 2.81 -2.61
CA ILE A 232 20.43 3.07 -2.42
C ILE A 232 20.16 4.54 -2.73
N VAL A 233 19.14 4.80 -3.53
CA VAL A 233 18.59 6.15 -3.71
C VAL A 233 17.22 6.18 -3.04
N ALA A 234 16.97 7.18 -2.21
CA ALA A 234 15.70 7.37 -1.52
C ALA A 234 15.18 8.79 -1.77
N SER A 235 13.96 8.90 -2.26
CA SER A 235 13.21 10.16 -2.35
C SER A 235 12.22 10.21 -1.20
N VAL A 236 12.20 11.31 -0.44
CA VAL A 236 11.31 11.51 0.71
C VAL A 236 10.60 12.86 0.65
N SER A 237 9.37 12.93 1.13
CA SER A 237 8.67 14.20 1.33
C SER A 237 9.27 14.98 2.51
N LEU A 238 9.42 16.29 2.32
CA LEU A 238 9.87 17.23 3.34
C LEU A 238 8.72 18.15 3.76
N PRO A 239 8.59 18.50 5.05
CA PRO A 239 7.59 19.45 5.51
C PRO A 239 7.86 20.84 4.95
N THR A 240 6.80 21.55 4.58
CA THR A 240 6.86 22.97 4.21
C THR A 240 7.02 23.85 5.46
N PRO A 241 7.58 25.06 5.36
CA PRO A 241 7.77 25.92 6.54
C PRO A 241 6.49 26.24 7.32
N ASP A 242 5.31 26.17 6.70
CA ASP A 242 4.06 26.54 7.34
C ASP A 242 3.55 25.55 8.40
N VAL A 243 4.06 24.30 8.43
CA VAL A 243 3.70 23.31 9.46
C VAL A 243 4.49 23.45 10.77
N PHE A 244 5.54 24.29 10.78
CA PHE A 244 6.32 24.59 11.97
C PHE A 244 5.62 25.64 12.85
N PRO A 245 5.81 25.60 14.19
CA PRO A 245 5.15 26.51 15.12
C PRO A 245 5.37 27.99 14.76
N LYS A 246 4.30 28.80 14.74
CA LYS A 246 4.40 30.25 14.53
C LYS A 246 4.85 30.98 15.79
N SER A 247 4.64 30.38 16.96
CA SER A 247 5.03 30.97 18.23
C SER A 247 5.78 29.99 19.15
N ARG A 248 6.66 30.54 20.00
CA ARG A 248 7.40 29.81 21.03
C ARG A 248 7.36 30.56 22.35
N PHE A 249 7.24 29.84 23.45
CA PHE A 249 7.37 30.43 24.77
C PHE A 249 8.86 30.62 25.14
N SER A 250 9.26 31.84 25.50
CA SER A 250 10.59 32.11 26.04
C SER A 250 10.51 32.17 27.56
N ARG A 251 11.19 31.24 28.24
CA ARG A 251 11.33 31.26 29.71
C ARG A 251 12.06 32.50 30.18
N ASP A 252 13.12 32.90 29.49
CA ASP A 252 13.95 34.05 29.86
C ASP A 252 13.17 35.36 29.82
N ALA A 253 12.30 35.51 28.82
CA ALA A 253 11.46 36.70 28.65
C ALA A 253 10.08 36.56 29.31
N GLY A 254 9.70 35.36 29.78
CA GLY A 254 8.39 35.06 30.35
C GLY A 254 7.21 35.33 29.40
N GLN A 255 7.44 35.32 28.08
CA GLN A 255 6.46 35.71 27.08
C GLN A 255 6.55 34.87 25.81
N TRP A 256 5.48 34.91 25.01
CA TRP A 256 5.44 34.34 23.67
C TRP A 256 6.23 35.20 22.68
N ILE A 257 6.98 34.53 21.81
CA ILE A 257 7.76 35.14 20.73
C ILE A 257 7.23 34.60 19.40
N ASP A 258 7.13 35.50 18.41
CA ASP A 258 6.84 35.13 17.02
C ASP A 258 8.09 34.49 16.37
N CYS A 259 7.94 33.25 15.92
CA CYS A 259 8.96 32.45 15.26
C CYS A 259 8.73 32.35 13.75
N THR A 260 7.79 33.11 13.19
CA THR A 260 7.41 33.03 11.77
C THR A 260 8.60 33.12 10.81
N ALA A 261 9.53 34.05 11.08
CA ALA A 261 10.73 34.26 10.27
C ALA A 261 11.79 33.15 10.41
N GLN A 262 11.69 32.29 11.42
CA GLN A 262 12.62 31.18 11.66
C GLN A 262 12.16 29.86 11.02
N ARG A 263 10.88 29.77 10.64
CA ARG A 263 10.28 28.54 10.12
C ARG A 263 10.98 27.97 8.88
N PRO A 264 11.42 28.78 7.89
CA PRO A 264 12.19 28.24 6.77
C PRO A 264 13.48 27.54 7.20
N ALA A 265 14.28 28.20 8.03
CA ALA A 265 15.53 27.63 8.55
C ALA A 265 15.30 26.39 9.43
N ALA A 266 14.21 26.36 10.21
CA ALA A 266 13.80 25.19 10.98
C ALA A 266 13.39 24.00 10.08
N ALA A 267 12.66 24.27 9.00
CA ALA A 267 12.28 23.26 8.01
C ALA A 267 13.50 22.69 7.29
N ALA A 268 14.45 23.54 6.87
CA ALA A 268 15.72 23.11 6.30
C ALA A 268 16.53 22.26 7.28
N ALA A 269 16.63 22.69 8.54
CA ALA A 269 17.33 21.95 9.59
C ALA A 269 16.66 20.59 9.88
N TYR A 270 15.33 20.51 9.85
CA TYR A 270 14.60 19.25 9.96
C TYR A 270 14.88 18.34 8.76
N ALA A 271 14.88 18.87 7.54
CA ALA A 271 15.16 18.10 6.32
C ALA A 271 16.54 17.43 6.36
N LEU A 272 17.56 18.12 6.86
CA LEU A 272 18.90 17.56 7.06
C LEU A 272 18.93 16.43 8.10
N ARG A 273 18.14 16.55 9.17
CA ARG A 273 18.00 15.47 10.17
C ARG A 273 17.29 14.26 9.61
N LEU A 274 16.21 14.48 8.85
CA LEU A 274 15.50 13.40 8.17
C LEU A 274 16.41 12.70 7.16
N ALA A 275 17.19 13.46 6.38
CA ALA A 275 18.14 12.87 5.43
C ALA A 275 19.19 11.99 6.14
N ALA A 276 19.70 12.41 7.30
CA ALA A 276 20.60 11.58 8.11
C ALA A 276 19.93 10.30 8.62
N LEU A 277 18.68 10.39 9.08
CA LEU A 277 17.91 9.25 9.55
C LEU A 277 17.63 8.22 8.43
N ILE A 278 17.24 8.70 7.25
CA ILE A 278 17.04 7.87 6.05
C ILE A 278 18.35 7.24 5.60
N ALA A 279 19.47 7.98 5.64
CA ALA A 279 20.80 7.43 5.36
C ALA A 279 21.19 6.32 6.34
N ALA A 280 20.92 6.51 7.64
CA ALA A 280 21.15 5.47 8.64
C ALA A 280 20.32 4.21 8.38
N ALA A 281 19.03 4.37 8.06
CA ALA A 281 18.16 3.26 7.68
C ALA A 281 18.67 2.52 6.43
N ALA A 282 19.06 3.26 5.39
CA ALA A 282 19.58 2.70 4.14
C ALA A 282 20.90 1.94 4.36
N PHE A 283 21.89 2.51 5.06
CA PHE A 283 23.12 1.79 5.41
C PHE A 283 22.88 0.60 6.35
N GLY A 284 21.83 0.69 7.15
CA GLY A 284 21.38 -0.35 8.06
C GLY A 284 20.67 -1.52 7.40
N THR A 285 20.35 -1.45 6.10
CA THR A 285 19.77 -2.59 5.37
C THR A 285 20.79 -3.72 5.15
N SER A 286 22.04 -3.38 4.83
CA SER A 286 23.12 -4.33 4.59
C SER A 286 24.48 -3.67 4.72
N VAL A 287 25.48 -4.42 5.16
CA VAL A 287 26.89 -3.99 5.14
C VAL A 287 27.43 -3.74 3.73
N GLY A 288 26.78 -4.30 2.71
CA GLY A 288 27.12 -4.10 1.30
C GLY A 288 26.72 -2.73 0.73
N VAL A 289 25.81 -2.00 1.40
CA VAL A 289 25.43 -0.64 0.98
C VAL A 289 26.53 0.33 1.37
N THR A 290 27.23 0.89 0.40
CA THR A 290 28.36 1.80 0.63
C THR A 290 28.07 3.25 0.25
N ARG A 291 27.04 3.47 -0.58
CA ARG A 291 26.60 4.78 -1.07
C ARG A 291 25.10 4.93 -0.88
N VAL A 292 24.66 6.07 -0.34
CA VAL A 292 23.24 6.41 -0.22
C VAL A 292 23.03 7.82 -0.75
N VAL A 293 22.02 8.01 -1.59
CA VAL A 293 21.58 9.33 -2.03
C VAL A 293 20.17 9.58 -1.49
N VAL A 294 19.98 10.69 -0.79
CA VAL A 294 18.68 11.10 -0.27
C VAL A 294 18.22 12.36 -0.98
N ASN A 295 17.09 12.25 -1.69
CA ASN A 295 16.40 13.33 -2.36
C ASN A 295 15.24 13.82 -1.48
N GLY A 296 15.19 15.11 -1.19
CA GLY A 296 14.12 15.74 -0.44
C GLY A 296 13.17 16.50 -1.36
N ARG A 297 11.89 16.14 -1.35
CA ARG A 297 10.84 16.73 -2.17
C ARG A 297 9.87 17.54 -1.31
N GLU A 298 9.64 18.80 -1.65
CA GLU A 298 8.86 19.71 -0.80
C GLU A 298 7.36 19.33 -0.79
N GLY A 299 6.77 19.21 0.41
CA GLY A 299 5.35 19.03 0.68
C GLY A 299 4.76 17.65 0.36
N SER A 300 5.28 16.97 -0.67
CA SER A 300 4.88 15.63 -1.08
C SER A 300 5.99 14.97 -1.90
N ILE A 301 5.96 13.64 -2.02
CA ILE A 301 6.81 12.89 -2.95
C ILE A 301 6.62 13.29 -4.43
N ALA A 302 5.50 13.94 -4.77
CA ALA A 302 5.28 14.54 -6.10
C ALA A 302 5.82 15.97 -6.23
N GLY A 303 6.29 16.58 -5.14
CA GLY A 303 6.78 17.96 -5.09
C GLY A 303 8.14 18.16 -5.76
N ALA A 304 8.55 19.43 -5.83
CA ALA A 304 9.84 19.80 -6.39
C ALA A 304 10.99 19.24 -5.54
N ASN A 305 12.05 18.77 -6.19
CA ASN A 305 13.27 18.37 -5.50
C ASN A 305 14.00 19.63 -5.01
N VAL A 306 14.18 19.75 -3.70
CA VAL A 306 14.82 20.92 -3.05
C VAL A 306 16.13 20.57 -2.35
N LEU A 307 16.45 19.27 -2.27
CA LEU A 307 17.62 18.73 -1.61
C LEU A 307 18.02 17.41 -2.28
N SER A 308 19.30 17.18 -2.57
CA SER A 308 19.84 15.87 -2.95
C SER A 308 21.23 15.70 -2.38
N LEU A 309 21.37 14.76 -1.44
CA LEU A 309 22.57 14.58 -0.61
C LEU A 309 23.14 13.18 -0.78
N GLU A 310 24.43 13.10 -1.07
CA GLU A 310 25.14 11.82 -1.12
C GLU A 310 25.93 11.57 0.17
N PHE A 311 25.70 10.40 0.73
CA PHE A 311 26.40 9.85 1.88
C PHE A 311 27.30 8.68 1.45
N GLY A 312 28.55 8.71 1.89
CA GLY A 312 29.41 7.52 1.93
C GLY A 312 29.33 6.84 3.29
N ARG A 313 29.29 5.49 3.31
CA ARG A 313 29.11 4.72 4.56
C ARG A 313 30.13 5.08 5.64
N ILE A 314 31.41 5.19 5.29
CA ILE A 314 32.50 5.41 6.25
C ILE A 314 32.45 6.83 6.85
N PRO A 315 32.42 7.92 6.05
CA PRO A 315 32.23 9.27 6.60
C PRO A 315 30.97 9.41 7.45
N PHE A 316 29.87 8.78 7.03
CA PHE A 316 28.62 8.80 7.78
C PHE A 316 28.75 8.09 9.15
N THR A 317 29.25 6.86 9.15
CA THR A 317 29.36 6.03 10.37
C THR A 317 30.38 6.59 11.37
N MET A 318 31.50 7.14 10.89
CA MET A 318 32.57 7.63 11.75
C MET A 318 32.41 9.11 12.13
N GLY A 319 31.78 9.91 11.26
CA GLY A 319 31.58 11.34 11.45
C GLY A 319 30.17 11.68 11.92
N ALA A 320 29.19 11.60 11.02
CA ALA A 320 27.81 12.05 11.28
C ALA A 320 27.18 11.31 12.47
N MET A 321 27.33 9.99 12.53
CA MET A 321 26.83 9.18 13.65
C MET A 321 27.54 9.46 14.98
N ALA A 322 28.78 9.96 14.97
CA ALA A 322 29.42 10.41 16.21
C ALA A 322 28.73 11.69 16.73
N LYS A 323 28.41 12.63 15.84
CA LYS A 323 27.68 13.86 16.16
C LYS A 323 26.26 13.58 16.65
N ILE A 324 25.54 12.66 16.01
CA ILE A 324 24.22 12.20 16.46
C ILE A 324 24.31 11.59 17.86
N ARG A 325 25.20 10.61 18.08
CA ARG A 325 25.35 9.94 19.39
C ARG A 325 25.78 10.87 20.53
N SER A 326 26.56 11.91 20.21
CA SER A 326 26.98 12.91 21.20
C SER A 326 25.88 13.91 21.58
N GLY A 327 24.75 13.93 20.86
CA GLY A 327 23.66 14.89 21.04
C GLY A 327 23.90 16.26 20.41
N GLU A 328 25.07 16.51 19.81
CA GLU A 328 25.38 17.76 19.10
C GLU A 328 24.37 18.04 17.97
N PHE A 329 23.94 16.99 17.27
CA PHE A 329 23.01 17.06 16.14
C PHE A 329 21.56 17.47 16.53
N SER A 330 21.18 17.20 17.79
CA SER A 330 19.88 17.55 18.38
C SER A 330 19.97 18.73 19.37
N ALA A 331 21.12 19.43 19.42
CA ALA A 331 21.34 20.51 20.36
C ALA A 331 20.45 21.72 20.01
N PRO A 332 19.92 22.47 21.00
CA PRO A 332 19.07 23.64 20.75
C PRO A 332 19.69 24.69 19.81
N ALA A 333 21.02 24.84 19.81
CA ALA A 333 21.71 25.77 18.92
C ALA A 333 21.57 25.44 17.42
N THR A 334 21.17 24.21 17.08
CA THR A 334 21.04 23.71 15.70
C THR A 334 19.59 23.68 15.20
N GLU A 335 18.63 24.22 15.97
CA GLU A 335 17.19 24.20 15.65
C GLU A 335 16.87 24.92 14.33
N CYS A 336 17.51 26.08 14.10
CA CYS A 336 17.31 26.94 12.94
C CYS A 336 18.64 27.25 12.24
N ASP A 337 19.63 26.35 12.36
CA ASP A 337 20.97 26.52 11.78
C ASP A 337 21.32 25.32 10.86
N PRO A 338 20.80 25.33 9.62
CA PRO A 338 21.10 24.27 8.66
C PRO A 338 22.58 24.24 8.26
N ALA A 339 23.32 25.35 8.35
CA ALA A 339 24.74 25.40 7.97
C ALA A 339 25.59 24.52 8.91
N THR A 340 25.39 24.64 10.22
CA THR A 340 26.06 23.78 11.19
C THR A 340 25.72 22.30 10.99
N LEU A 341 24.48 21.98 10.61
CA LEU A 341 24.07 20.60 10.34
C LEU A 341 24.74 20.04 9.08
N PHE A 342 24.89 20.82 8.01
CA PHE A 342 25.64 20.41 6.81
C PHE A 342 27.06 19.98 7.15
N ASP A 343 27.76 20.75 7.98
CA ASP A 343 29.12 20.44 8.41
C ASP A 343 29.19 19.12 9.21
N MET A 344 28.15 18.82 10.00
CA MET A 344 28.06 17.59 10.79
C MET A 344 27.72 16.34 9.96
N LEU A 345 27.16 16.47 8.75
CA LEU A 345 26.71 15.33 7.94
C LEU A 345 27.84 14.61 7.18
N HIS A 346 29.01 15.25 7.00
CA HIS A 346 30.16 14.70 6.27
C HIS A 346 29.79 14.13 4.88
N LEU A 347 29.08 14.94 4.09
CA LEU A 347 28.55 14.57 2.77
C LEU A 347 29.65 14.43 1.71
N THR A 348 29.46 13.52 0.76
CA THR A 348 30.37 13.35 -0.39
C THR A 348 30.04 14.33 -1.50
N HIS A 349 28.75 14.44 -1.84
CA HIS A 349 28.23 15.34 -2.86
C HIS A 349 26.93 15.99 -2.37
N ILE A 350 26.71 17.24 -2.78
CA ILE A 350 25.60 18.08 -2.30
C ILE A 350 25.00 18.80 -3.50
N ALA A 351 23.69 18.66 -3.67
CA ALA A 351 22.87 19.58 -4.44
C ALA A 351 21.79 20.15 -3.49
N ALA A 352 22.01 21.38 -3.04
CA ALA A 352 21.12 22.09 -2.13
C ALA A 352 21.34 23.59 -2.30
N ASN A 353 20.28 24.37 -2.15
CA ASN A 353 20.37 25.83 -2.15
C ASN A 353 19.42 26.38 -1.08
N ILE A 354 19.97 27.10 -0.10
CA ILE A 354 19.19 27.76 0.95
C ILE A 354 19.32 29.27 0.72
N ASP A 355 18.18 29.94 0.55
CA ASP A 355 18.17 31.39 0.36
C ASP A 355 18.46 32.17 1.65
N GLY A 356 18.52 33.50 1.55
CA GLY A 356 18.80 34.38 2.70
C GLY A 356 17.72 34.37 3.80
N GLU A 357 16.55 33.81 3.53
CA GLU A 357 15.45 33.64 4.50
C GLU A 357 15.43 32.23 5.12
N GLY A 358 16.26 31.32 4.62
CA GLY A 358 16.35 29.95 5.09
C GLY A 358 15.49 28.94 4.30
N ASN A 359 14.85 29.34 3.20
CA ASN A 359 14.05 28.41 2.40
C ASN A 359 14.96 27.53 1.54
N LEU A 360 14.64 26.23 1.47
CA LEU A 360 15.21 25.33 0.49
C LEU A 360 14.64 25.64 -0.89
N GLN A 361 15.51 25.94 -1.84
CA GLN A 361 15.14 26.27 -3.22
C GLN A 361 15.18 25.01 -4.10
N PRO A 362 14.38 24.93 -5.18
CA PRO A 362 14.44 23.83 -6.12
C PRO A 362 15.85 23.61 -6.69
N VAL A 363 16.27 22.36 -6.77
CA VAL A 363 17.58 21.94 -7.29
C VAL A 363 17.45 20.69 -8.17
N GLU A 364 18.29 20.60 -9.19
CA GLU A 364 18.48 19.34 -9.93
C GLU A 364 19.09 18.27 -8.99
N PRO A 365 18.51 17.06 -8.91
CA PRO A 365 19.04 16.00 -8.09
C PRO A 365 20.40 15.50 -8.61
N LEU A 366 21.19 14.91 -7.72
CA LEU A 366 22.46 14.30 -8.11
C LEU A 366 22.22 13.16 -9.10
N ALA A 367 23.00 13.12 -10.19
CA ALA A 367 22.93 12.02 -11.14
C ALA A 367 23.48 10.73 -10.51
N VAL A 368 22.65 9.68 -10.48
CA VAL A 368 23.03 8.36 -9.97
C VAL A 368 22.78 7.34 -11.07
N GLU A 369 23.85 6.69 -11.53
CA GLU A 369 23.75 5.54 -12.42
C GLU A 369 23.49 4.30 -11.57
N LEU A 370 22.32 3.68 -11.78
CA LEU A 370 21.95 2.40 -11.18
C LEU A 370 21.97 1.31 -12.25
N SER A 371 22.35 0.10 -11.86
CA SER A 371 22.25 -1.10 -12.69
C SER A 371 20.83 -1.69 -12.75
N VAL A 372 19.86 -0.96 -12.18
CA VAL A 372 18.44 -1.33 -12.10
C VAL A 372 17.64 -0.43 -13.03
N PRO A 373 17.42 -0.85 -14.29
CA PRO A 373 16.67 -0.03 -15.24
C PRO A 373 15.17 -0.11 -14.97
N TYR A 374 14.50 1.02 -15.22
CA TYR A 374 13.05 1.13 -15.23
C TYR A 374 12.52 1.15 -16.68
N THR A 375 13.06 0.25 -17.51
CA THR A 375 12.61 0.05 -18.89
C THR A 375 11.23 -0.60 -18.88
N PRO A 376 10.21 -0.02 -19.56
CA PRO A 376 8.89 -0.64 -19.67
C PRO A 376 8.99 -2.12 -20.07
N VAL A 377 8.15 -2.98 -19.48
CA VAL A 377 8.22 -4.44 -19.68
C VAL A 377 8.21 -4.80 -21.18
N ALA A 378 7.34 -4.17 -21.98
CA ALA A 378 7.24 -4.38 -23.42
C ALA A 378 8.52 -4.06 -24.22
N GLU A 379 9.42 -3.23 -23.66
CA GLU A 379 10.65 -2.78 -24.32
C GLU A 379 11.91 -3.46 -23.73
N ASP A 380 11.76 -4.21 -22.63
CA ASP A 380 12.88 -4.82 -21.92
C ASP A 380 13.26 -6.17 -22.54
N THR A 381 14.37 -6.18 -23.28
CA THR A 381 14.87 -7.36 -23.99
C THR A 381 15.91 -8.16 -23.20
N ARG A 382 16.11 -7.85 -21.92
CA ARG A 382 17.06 -8.59 -21.07
C ARG A 382 16.55 -10.02 -20.83
N PRO A 383 17.46 -11.02 -20.77
CA PRO A 383 17.09 -12.39 -20.49
C PRO A 383 16.55 -12.53 -19.06
N LEU A 384 15.52 -13.34 -18.90
CA LEU A 384 15.02 -13.74 -17.57
C LEU A 384 16.03 -14.65 -16.86
N PRO A 385 16.02 -14.68 -15.51
CA PRO A 385 16.74 -15.68 -14.73
C PRO A 385 16.44 -17.11 -15.22
N GLU A 386 17.46 -17.97 -15.27
CA GLU A 386 17.34 -19.35 -15.78
C GLU A 386 16.21 -20.12 -15.07
N ASP A 387 16.10 -19.92 -13.75
CA ASP A 387 15.09 -20.53 -12.89
C ASP A 387 13.65 -20.07 -13.19
N LEU A 388 13.48 -18.88 -13.78
CA LEU A 388 12.18 -18.35 -14.17
C LEU A 388 11.79 -18.71 -15.60
N ARG A 389 12.74 -18.97 -16.50
CA ARG A 389 12.42 -19.18 -17.93
C ARG A 389 11.43 -20.31 -18.16
N GLY A 390 11.68 -21.45 -17.52
CA GLY A 390 10.78 -22.61 -17.58
C GLY A 390 9.47 -22.41 -16.84
N MET A 391 9.50 -21.74 -15.69
CA MET A 391 8.32 -21.50 -14.84
C MET A 391 7.35 -20.48 -15.47
N LEU A 392 7.88 -19.47 -16.14
CA LEU A 392 7.12 -18.39 -16.76
C LEU A 392 6.89 -18.64 -18.26
N HIS A 393 7.52 -19.65 -18.86
CA HIS A 393 7.46 -19.92 -20.29
C HIS A 393 7.82 -18.67 -21.11
N ALA A 394 8.95 -18.05 -20.76
CA ALA A 394 9.43 -16.77 -21.28
C ALA A 394 10.96 -16.77 -21.29
N ASP A 395 11.58 -16.10 -22.26
CA ASP A 395 13.04 -16.02 -22.36
C ASP A 395 13.58 -14.64 -22.00
N ILE A 396 12.83 -13.60 -22.33
CA ILE A 396 13.16 -12.21 -22.05
C ILE A 396 12.00 -11.51 -21.32
N VAL A 397 12.28 -10.38 -20.68
CA VAL A 397 11.28 -9.64 -19.89
C VAL A 397 10.07 -9.22 -20.74
N SER A 398 10.28 -8.80 -21.99
CA SER A 398 9.19 -8.41 -22.90
C SER A 398 8.24 -9.54 -23.26
N ASP A 399 8.62 -10.82 -23.08
CA ASP A 399 7.69 -11.94 -23.26
C ASP A 399 6.60 -11.98 -22.16
N LEU A 400 6.79 -11.24 -21.07
CA LEU A 400 5.84 -11.07 -19.97
C LEU A 400 4.86 -9.91 -20.22
N ASP A 401 5.04 -9.15 -21.30
CA ASP A 401 4.13 -8.06 -21.62
C ASP A 401 2.76 -8.58 -22.08
N VAL A 402 1.73 -8.01 -21.48
CA VAL A 402 0.32 -8.24 -21.83
C VAL A 402 -0.44 -6.91 -21.93
N MET A 403 0.24 -5.78 -21.76
CA MET A 403 -0.41 -4.47 -21.63
C MET A 403 -0.19 -3.59 -22.86
N SER A 404 0.88 -3.81 -23.64
CA SER A 404 1.10 -3.01 -24.85
C SER A 404 0.00 -3.22 -25.89
N GLU A 405 -0.36 -2.15 -26.61
CA GLU A 405 -1.34 -2.23 -27.70
C GLU A 405 -0.76 -3.01 -28.90
N GLN A 406 -1.47 -4.04 -29.36
CA GLN A 406 -1.01 -4.89 -30.46
C GLN A 406 -1.43 -4.38 -31.85
N ASP A 407 -2.68 -3.91 -32.00
CA ASP A 407 -3.25 -3.49 -33.29
C ASP A 407 -4.35 -2.42 -33.10
N ALA A 408 -3.96 -1.16 -33.23
CA ALA A 408 -4.86 -0.01 -33.08
C ALA A 408 -5.93 0.06 -34.19
N GLU A 409 -5.62 -0.39 -35.41
CA GLU A 409 -6.55 -0.36 -36.54
C GLU A 409 -7.64 -1.41 -36.37
N LEU A 410 -7.27 -2.63 -35.98
CA LEU A 410 -8.22 -3.68 -35.65
C LEU A 410 -9.07 -3.27 -34.43
N GLY A 411 -8.48 -2.59 -33.45
CA GLY A 411 -9.21 -2.01 -32.32
C GLY A 411 -10.22 -0.93 -32.73
N ALA A 412 -9.89 -0.10 -33.71
CA ALA A 412 -10.83 0.88 -34.26
C ALA A 412 -11.97 0.21 -35.04
N ARG A 413 -11.67 -0.83 -35.83
CA ARG A 413 -12.67 -1.62 -36.54
C ARG A 413 -13.63 -2.31 -35.57
N TYR A 414 -13.12 -2.94 -34.52
CA TYR A 414 -13.94 -3.56 -33.47
C TYR A 414 -14.87 -2.55 -32.80
N ARG A 415 -14.36 -1.36 -32.42
CA ARG A 415 -15.19 -0.31 -31.81
C ARG A 415 -16.33 0.14 -32.73
N ALA A 416 -16.06 0.34 -34.02
CA ALA A 416 -17.09 0.71 -35.00
C ALA A 416 -18.19 -0.36 -35.10
N ILE A 417 -17.83 -1.64 -35.11
CA ILE A 417 -18.82 -2.75 -35.12
C ILE A 417 -19.68 -2.70 -33.86
N MET A 418 -19.09 -2.48 -32.69
CA MET A 418 -19.82 -2.45 -31.42
C MET A 418 -20.72 -1.22 -31.26
N GLU A 419 -20.37 -0.08 -31.88
CA GLU A 419 -21.21 1.12 -31.93
C GLU A 419 -22.45 0.92 -32.80
N GLU A 420 -22.33 0.21 -33.92
CA GLU A 420 -23.42 -0.03 -34.89
C GLU A 420 -24.19 -1.34 -34.63
N LYS A 421 -23.82 -2.13 -33.62
CA LYS A 421 -24.37 -3.49 -33.41
C LYS A 421 -25.90 -3.52 -33.28
N ASP A 422 -26.47 -2.49 -32.68
CA ASP A 422 -27.91 -2.42 -32.40
C ASP A 422 -28.73 -2.16 -33.68
N ASP A 423 -28.09 -1.69 -34.76
CA ASP A 423 -28.71 -1.55 -36.08
C ASP A 423 -28.89 -2.92 -36.76
N SER A 424 -27.97 -3.86 -36.52
CA SER A 424 -28.06 -5.24 -37.05
C SER A 424 -27.12 -6.21 -36.32
N LEU A 425 -27.70 -7.05 -35.44
CA LEU A 425 -26.95 -8.09 -34.74
C LEU A 425 -26.30 -9.10 -35.69
N LEU A 426 -26.98 -9.49 -36.78
CA LEU A 426 -26.43 -10.44 -37.76
C LEU A 426 -25.22 -9.87 -38.51
N LEU A 427 -25.24 -8.56 -38.81
CA LEU A 427 -24.10 -7.90 -39.45
C LEU A 427 -22.91 -7.83 -38.47
N ALA A 428 -23.18 -7.46 -37.22
CA ALA A 428 -22.16 -7.44 -36.18
C ALA A 428 -21.54 -8.83 -35.96
N VAL A 429 -22.35 -9.89 -35.92
CA VAL A 429 -21.86 -11.29 -35.84
C VAL A 429 -20.91 -11.60 -36.99
N ALA A 430 -21.32 -11.35 -38.24
CA ALA A 430 -20.48 -11.65 -39.40
C ALA A 430 -19.15 -10.88 -39.35
N GLN A 431 -19.18 -9.59 -38.97
CA GLN A 431 -17.98 -8.76 -38.90
C GLN A 431 -17.05 -9.17 -37.74
N LEU A 432 -17.60 -9.61 -36.60
CA LEU A 432 -16.83 -10.12 -35.48
C LEU A 432 -16.25 -11.51 -35.78
N GLU A 433 -16.99 -12.39 -36.45
CA GLU A 433 -16.49 -13.68 -36.94
C GLU A 433 -15.30 -13.49 -37.90
N ASP A 434 -15.37 -12.49 -38.79
CA ASP A 434 -14.25 -12.12 -39.66
C ASP A 434 -13.01 -11.71 -38.85
N ILE A 435 -13.16 -10.88 -37.80
CA ILE A 435 -12.06 -10.51 -36.89
C ILE A 435 -11.47 -11.75 -36.21
N VAL A 436 -12.33 -12.65 -35.71
CA VAL A 436 -11.88 -13.89 -35.04
C VAL A 436 -11.13 -14.78 -36.01
N ALA A 437 -11.60 -14.93 -37.25
CA ALA A 437 -10.93 -15.72 -38.28
C ALA A 437 -9.56 -15.13 -38.65
N GLU A 438 -9.50 -13.83 -38.89
CA GLU A 438 -8.28 -13.08 -39.23
C GLU A 438 -7.21 -13.20 -38.15
N THR A 439 -7.58 -12.96 -36.89
CA THR A 439 -6.66 -13.03 -35.74
C THR A 439 -6.20 -14.46 -35.46
N SER A 440 -7.09 -15.45 -35.59
CA SER A 440 -6.75 -16.86 -35.40
C SER A 440 -5.81 -17.39 -36.47
N ALA A 441 -6.04 -17.02 -37.73
CA ALA A 441 -5.17 -17.40 -38.84
C ALA A 441 -3.76 -16.81 -38.67
N THR A 442 -3.68 -15.55 -38.24
CA THR A 442 -2.41 -14.87 -37.98
C THR A 442 -1.65 -15.55 -36.84
N ALA A 443 -2.31 -15.82 -35.71
CA ALA A 443 -1.68 -16.49 -34.58
C ALA A 443 -1.21 -17.92 -34.92
N ALA A 444 -2.01 -18.68 -35.66
CA ALA A 444 -1.63 -20.02 -36.12
C ALA A 444 -0.43 -19.99 -37.07
N ALA A 445 -0.37 -19.01 -37.99
CA ALA A 445 0.77 -18.84 -38.89
C ALA A 445 2.06 -18.52 -38.11
N ASN A 446 1.99 -17.65 -37.09
CA ASN A 446 3.13 -17.31 -36.25
C ASN A 446 3.65 -18.53 -35.47
N VAL A 447 2.75 -19.29 -34.83
CA VAL A 447 3.13 -20.53 -34.12
C VAL A 447 3.81 -21.53 -35.05
N VAL A 448 3.25 -21.77 -36.24
CA VAL A 448 3.85 -22.69 -37.22
C VAL A 448 5.22 -22.20 -37.68
N ALA A 449 5.38 -20.90 -37.92
CA ALA A 449 6.67 -20.33 -38.32
C ALA A 449 7.73 -20.48 -37.22
N ASP A 450 7.37 -20.21 -35.97
CA ASP A 450 8.28 -20.30 -34.83
C ASP A 450 8.63 -21.76 -34.49
N ASP A 451 7.67 -22.68 -34.51
CA ASP A 451 7.90 -24.12 -34.28
C ASP A 451 8.86 -24.70 -35.32
N LEU A 452 8.78 -24.24 -36.58
CA LEU A 452 9.71 -24.63 -37.64
C LEU A 452 11.11 -24.03 -37.42
N ALA A 453 11.20 -22.83 -36.84
CA ALA A 453 12.46 -22.16 -36.57
C ALA A 453 13.17 -22.73 -35.31
N GLN A 454 12.41 -23.12 -34.29
CA GLN A 454 12.91 -23.62 -33.01
C GLN A 454 12.14 -24.89 -32.55
N PRO A 455 12.41 -26.06 -33.16
CA PRO A 455 11.64 -27.29 -32.90
C PRO A 455 11.75 -27.83 -31.46
N SER A 456 12.74 -27.37 -30.70
CA SER A 456 12.95 -27.74 -29.30
C SER A 456 12.16 -26.88 -28.31
N GLU A 457 11.49 -25.83 -28.77
CA GLU A 457 10.75 -24.87 -27.94
C GLU A 457 9.34 -24.66 -28.52
N PRO A 458 8.40 -25.58 -28.28
CA PRO A 458 7.07 -25.54 -28.90
C PRO A 458 6.29 -24.30 -28.48
N ARG A 459 5.61 -23.68 -29.43
CA ARG A 459 4.89 -22.41 -29.26
C ARG A 459 3.40 -22.66 -29.11
N ARG A 460 2.76 -21.95 -28.18
CA ARG A 460 1.31 -22.00 -27.95
C ARG A 460 0.72 -20.61 -27.89
N ILE A 461 -0.53 -20.47 -28.31
CA ILE A 461 -1.25 -19.21 -28.20
C ILE A 461 -1.73 -19.06 -26.75
N LEU A 462 -1.55 -17.87 -26.17
CA LEU A 462 -2.06 -17.54 -24.84
C LEU A 462 -2.58 -16.11 -24.81
N TYR A 463 -3.82 -15.97 -24.36
CA TYR A 463 -4.40 -14.71 -23.94
C TYR A 463 -4.29 -14.57 -22.42
N CYS A 464 -3.89 -13.39 -21.96
CA CYS A 464 -3.82 -13.06 -20.55
C CYS A 464 -4.61 -11.76 -20.33
N GLU A 465 -5.70 -11.85 -19.58
CA GLU A 465 -6.55 -10.68 -19.29
C GLU A 465 -5.81 -9.60 -18.49
N ASN A 466 -4.83 -10.01 -17.69
CA ASN A 466 -4.01 -9.11 -16.90
C ASN A 466 -2.61 -9.70 -16.66
N VAL A 467 -1.74 -8.86 -16.09
CA VAL A 467 -0.35 -9.21 -15.81
C VAL A 467 -0.21 -10.46 -14.93
N PHE A 468 -1.12 -10.70 -13.99
CA PHE A 468 -1.02 -11.85 -13.08
C PHE A 468 -1.21 -13.17 -13.84
N ALA A 469 -2.18 -13.24 -14.74
CA ALA A 469 -2.43 -14.42 -15.56
C ALA A 469 -1.18 -14.87 -16.35
N ARG A 470 -0.30 -13.92 -16.72
CA ARG A 470 0.94 -14.21 -17.44
C ARG A 470 1.99 -14.95 -16.61
N TYR A 471 1.98 -14.75 -15.29
CA TYR A 471 2.91 -15.40 -14.37
C TYR A 471 2.48 -16.81 -13.97
N LEU A 472 1.21 -17.17 -14.18
CA LEU A 472 0.65 -18.46 -13.74
C LEU A 472 0.75 -19.57 -14.78
N THR A 473 1.53 -19.39 -15.83
CA THR A 473 1.60 -20.31 -16.98
C THR A 473 2.04 -21.72 -16.58
N SER A 474 2.96 -21.86 -15.62
CA SER A 474 3.39 -23.16 -15.09
C SER A 474 2.29 -23.95 -14.34
N LEU A 475 1.18 -23.32 -13.96
CA LEU A 475 0.05 -24.02 -13.33
C LEU A 475 -0.78 -24.80 -14.36
N VAL A 476 -0.69 -24.42 -15.63
CA VAL A 476 -1.47 -25.02 -16.73
C VAL A 476 -0.59 -25.69 -17.79
N GLU A 477 0.72 -25.43 -17.77
CA GLU A 477 1.71 -26.09 -18.61
C GLU A 477 2.86 -26.64 -17.77
N SER A 478 3.15 -27.93 -17.95
CA SER A 478 4.18 -28.64 -17.18
C SER A 478 5.50 -28.79 -17.91
N ASP A 479 5.51 -28.64 -19.25
CA ASP A 479 6.71 -28.72 -20.07
C ASP A 479 7.43 -27.36 -20.13
N PRO A 480 8.55 -27.18 -19.41
CA PRO A 480 9.25 -25.90 -19.31
C PRO A 480 9.87 -25.42 -20.64
N SER A 481 9.88 -26.26 -21.69
CA SER A 481 10.32 -25.87 -23.03
C SER A 481 9.27 -25.08 -23.82
N VAL A 482 7.99 -25.19 -23.43
CA VAL A 482 6.90 -24.47 -24.10
C VAL A 482 7.10 -22.96 -23.97
N ARG A 483 6.80 -22.22 -25.02
CA ARG A 483 6.77 -20.76 -25.05
C ARG A 483 5.43 -20.26 -25.57
N TYR A 484 5.04 -19.07 -25.12
CA TYR A 484 3.77 -18.49 -25.52
C TYR A 484 3.92 -17.40 -26.56
N VAL A 485 3.01 -17.42 -27.53
CA VAL A 485 2.74 -16.34 -28.47
C VAL A 485 1.50 -15.63 -27.95
N ARG A 486 1.61 -14.33 -27.69
CA ARG A 486 0.50 -13.52 -27.19
C ARG A 486 -0.66 -13.54 -28.19
N ALA A 487 -1.84 -13.93 -27.72
CA ALA A 487 -3.07 -13.88 -28.51
C ALA A 487 -3.46 -12.43 -28.83
N SER A 488 -4.33 -12.23 -29.82
CA SER A 488 -4.88 -10.90 -30.13
C SER A 488 -5.92 -10.49 -29.09
N ASP A 489 -5.72 -9.33 -28.45
CA ASP A 489 -6.68 -8.78 -27.49
C ASP A 489 -8.03 -8.50 -28.16
N ILE A 490 -8.01 -7.97 -29.38
CA ILE A 490 -9.24 -7.71 -30.16
C ILE A 490 -9.89 -9.02 -30.63
N GLY A 491 -9.09 -10.02 -31.00
CA GLY A 491 -9.61 -11.35 -31.32
C GLY A 491 -10.32 -12.01 -30.13
N GLN A 492 -9.83 -11.80 -28.91
CA GLN A 492 -10.48 -12.27 -27.70
C GLN A 492 -11.75 -11.46 -27.38
N ALA A 493 -11.67 -10.12 -27.45
CA ALA A 493 -12.82 -9.23 -27.24
C ALA A 493 -13.96 -9.52 -28.23
N ALA A 494 -13.62 -9.83 -29.49
CA ALA A 494 -14.60 -10.23 -30.49
C ALA A 494 -15.31 -11.53 -30.14
N ARG A 495 -14.60 -12.57 -29.63
CA ARG A 495 -15.22 -13.81 -29.15
C ARG A 495 -16.16 -13.58 -27.97
N SER A 496 -15.72 -12.80 -26.98
CA SER A 496 -16.56 -12.43 -25.82
C SER A 496 -17.83 -11.70 -26.26
N SER A 497 -17.70 -10.73 -27.18
CA SER A 497 -18.84 -10.02 -27.75
C SER A 497 -19.77 -10.92 -28.57
N LEU A 498 -19.22 -11.86 -29.36
CA LEU A 498 -20.02 -12.88 -30.06
C LEU A 498 -20.81 -13.74 -29.07
N SER A 499 -20.18 -14.23 -28.01
CA SER A 499 -20.85 -14.99 -26.94
C SER A 499 -22.05 -14.22 -26.39
N ARG A 500 -21.86 -12.93 -26.09
CA ARG A 500 -22.93 -12.05 -25.63
C ARG A 500 -24.04 -11.88 -26.66
N ILE A 501 -23.72 -11.62 -27.92
CA ILE A 501 -24.72 -11.40 -28.98
C ILE A 501 -25.51 -12.67 -29.26
N TYR A 502 -24.88 -13.85 -29.30
CA TYR A 502 -25.59 -15.11 -29.47
C TYR A 502 -26.56 -15.39 -28.33
N ARG A 503 -26.20 -15.06 -27.09
CA ARG A 503 -27.11 -15.08 -25.95
C ARG A 503 -28.29 -14.14 -26.11
N ASP A 504 -28.05 -12.89 -26.54
CA ASP A 504 -29.11 -11.91 -26.80
C ASP A 504 -30.07 -12.41 -27.91
N MET A 505 -29.57 -13.21 -28.86
CA MET A 505 -30.35 -13.88 -29.90
C MET A 505 -31.02 -15.20 -29.45
N GLY A 506 -30.71 -15.70 -28.25
CA GLY A 506 -31.20 -16.97 -27.72
C GLY A 506 -30.48 -18.22 -28.25
N ASP A 507 -29.39 -18.05 -29.00
CA ASP A 507 -28.54 -19.15 -29.49
C ASP A 507 -27.48 -19.50 -28.43
N LEU A 508 -27.92 -20.19 -27.38
CA LEU A 508 -27.04 -20.54 -26.25
C LEU A 508 -25.93 -21.53 -26.65
N ASP A 509 -26.14 -22.35 -27.67
CA ASP A 509 -25.13 -23.30 -28.15
C ASP A 509 -23.96 -22.56 -28.82
N ALA A 510 -24.26 -21.58 -29.68
CA ALA A 510 -23.24 -20.74 -30.29
C ALA A 510 -22.52 -19.85 -29.25
N ALA A 511 -23.26 -19.33 -28.27
CA ALA A 511 -22.69 -18.57 -27.16
C ALA A 511 -21.71 -19.43 -26.32
N GLU A 512 -22.12 -20.65 -25.96
CA GLU A 512 -21.28 -21.59 -25.22
C GLU A 512 -20.00 -21.92 -26.00
N ALA A 513 -20.09 -22.13 -27.31
CA ALA A 513 -18.92 -22.42 -28.16
C ALA A 513 -17.89 -21.27 -28.13
N GLN A 514 -18.34 -20.01 -28.23
CA GLN A 514 -17.45 -18.85 -28.16
C GLN A 514 -16.85 -18.68 -26.77
N ALA A 515 -17.64 -18.84 -25.71
CA ALA A 515 -17.16 -18.76 -24.33
C ALA A 515 -16.11 -19.84 -24.01
N ARG A 516 -16.29 -21.07 -24.51
CA ARG A 516 -15.29 -22.15 -24.37
C ARG A 516 -14.00 -21.82 -25.11
N ALA A 517 -14.09 -21.28 -26.33
CA ALA A 517 -12.91 -20.85 -27.08
C ALA A 517 -12.14 -19.74 -26.35
N CYS A 518 -12.83 -18.81 -25.67
CA CYS A 518 -12.18 -17.82 -24.81
C CYS A 518 -11.36 -18.46 -23.69
N ILE A 519 -11.90 -19.49 -23.02
CA ILE A 519 -11.22 -20.22 -21.94
C ILE A 519 -10.02 -21.01 -22.48
N GLU A 520 -10.16 -21.66 -23.64
CA GLU A 520 -9.07 -22.42 -24.26
C GLU A 520 -7.85 -21.55 -24.57
N LEU A 521 -8.07 -20.30 -24.98
CA LEU A 521 -7.00 -19.34 -25.21
C LEU A 521 -6.47 -18.71 -23.92
N ALA A 522 -7.26 -18.70 -22.85
CA ALA A 522 -6.96 -17.97 -21.62
C ALA A 522 -7.02 -18.85 -20.36
N PRO A 523 -6.31 -20.00 -20.33
CA PRO A 523 -6.42 -20.97 -19.24
C PRO A 523 -5.95 -20.45 -17.88
N THR A 524 -5.16 -19.37 -17.84
CA THR A 524 -4.68 -18.71 -16.63
C THR A 524 -5.50 -17.47 -16.24
N SER A 525 -6.56 -17.14 -17.00
CA SER A 525 -7.36 -15.93 -16.78
C SER A 525 -8.74 -16.29 -16.23
N ALA A 526 -8.95 -16.10 -14.92
CA ALA A 526 -10.27 -16.29 -14.31
C ALA A 526 -11.41 -15.53 -15.00
N PRO A 527 -11.20 -14.29 -15.51
CA PRO A 527 -12.26 -13.56 -16.23
C PRO A 527 -12.77 -14.25 -17.51
N ALA A 528 -11.97 -15.11 -18.16
CA ALA A 528 -12.41 -15.83 -19.36
C ALA A 528 -13.56 -16.81 -19.08
N TYR A 529 -13.72 -17.23 -17.82
CA TYR A 529 -14.80 -18.10 -17.37
C TYR A 529 -16.13 -17.36 -17.20
N ASN A 530 -16.11 -16.02 -17.11
CA ASN A 530 -17.30 -15.21 -16.82
C ASN A 530 -18.36 -15.33 -17.91
N ASP A 531 -17.96 -15.37 -19.18
CA ASP A 531 -18.88 -15.52 -20.30
C ASP A 531 -19.58 -16.88 -20.26
N LEU A 532 -18.84 -17.95 -19.94
CA LEU A 532 -19.42 -19.29 -19.83
C LEU A 532 -20.35 -19.41 -18.62
N ILE A 533 -19.97 -18.83 -17.47
CA ILE A 533 -20.83 -18.75 -16.28
C ILE A 533 -22.13 -18.01 -16.60
N THR A 534 -22.06 -16.93 -17.39
CA THR A 534 -23.24 -16.13 -17.72
C THR A 534 -24.09 -16.78 -18.81
N CYS A 535 -23.49 -17.55 -19.73
CA CYS A 535 -24.22 -18.44 -20.63
C CYS A 535 -25.04 -19.49 -19.87
N PHE A 536 -24.44 -20.17 -18.89
CA PHE A 536 -25.16 -21.16 -18.08
C PHE A 536 -26.21 -20.57 -17.16
N ALA A 537 -26.02 -19.34 -16.67
CA ALA A 537 -27.05 -18.69 -15.86
C ALA A 537 -28.31 -18.34 -16.66
N GLU A 538 -28.16 -17.87 -17.90
CA GLU A 538 -29.32 -17.58 -18.76
C GLU A 538 -30.04 -18.85 -19.25
N GLY A 539 -29.33 -19.98 -19.28
CA GLY A 539 -29.91 -21.30 -19.53
C GLY A 539 -30.41 -22.04 -18.27
N ASP A 540 -30.42 -21.40 -17.09
CA ASP A 540 -30.74 -22.02 -15.79
C ASP A 540 -29.94 -23.30 -15.47
N HIS A 541 -28.73 -23.42 -16.00
CA HIS A 541 -27.82 -24.57 -15.82
C HIS A 541 -26.90 -24.39 -14.60
N TYR A 542 -27.48 -24.20 -13.42
CA TYR A 542 -26.74 -23.87 -12.19
C TYR A 542 -25.71 -24.92 -11.75
N ASP A 543 -25.97 -26.21 -11.98
CA ASP A 543 -24.98 -27.27 -11.72
C ASP A 543 -23.70 -27.07 -12.54
N ARG A 544 -23.83 -26.64 -13.81
CA ARG A 544 -22.67 -26.35 -14.67
C ARG A 544 -21.93 -25.09 -14.23
N ILE A 545 -22.64 -24.09 -13.69
CA ILE A 545 -21.98 -22.91 -13.10
C ILE A 545 -21.08 -23.32 -11.94
N ILE A 546 -21.54 -24.25 -11.09
CA ILE A 546 -20.75 -24.74 -9.96
C ILE A 546 -19.42 -25.34 -10.45
N ASP A 547 -19.46 -26.16 -11.50
CA ASP A 547 -18.26 -26.78 -12.07
C ASP A 547 -17.31 -25.73 -12.68
N VAL A 548 -17.83 -24.84 -13.52
CA VAL A 548 -17.02 -23.80 -14.19
C VAL A 548 -16.43 -22.79 -13.19
N ALA A 549 -17.21 -22.37 -12.19
CA ALA A 549 -16.74 -21.45 -11.16
C ALA A 549 -15.64 -22.06 -10.29
N ARG A 550 -15.67 -23.38 -10.06
CA ARG A 550 -14.57 -24.08 -9.38
C ARG A 550 -13.28 -24.01 -10.18
N GLU A 551 -13.33 -24.26 -11.48
CA GLU A 551 -12.16 -24.15 -12.34
C GLU A 551 -11.63 -22.71 -12.38
N ALA A 552 -12.51 -21.71 -12.50
CA ALA A 552 -12.13 -20.30 -12.46
C ALA A 552 -11.41 -19.91 -11.15
N LEU A 553 -11.88 -20.41 -10.00
CA LEU A 553 -11.25 -20.16 -8.69
C LEU A 553 -9.84 -20.78 -8.57
N ARG A 554 -9.45 -21.73 -9.43
CA ARG A 554 -8.09 -22.29 -9.40
C ARG A 554 -7.02 -21.30 -9.87
N VAL A 555 -7.41 -20.35 -10.71
CA VAL A 555 -6.51 -19.35 -11.32
C VAL A 555 -6.86 -17.91 -10.93
N ALA A 556 -7.90 -17.72 -10.10
CA ALA A 556 -8.32 -16.39 -9.64
C ALA A 556 -7.37 -15.85 -8.56
N VAL A 557 -6.78 -14.68 -8.82
CA VAL A 557 -5.81 -14.04 -7.92
C VAL A 557 -6.24 -12.65 -7.46
N THR A 558 -6.95 -11.90 -8.30
CA THR A 558 -7.36 -10.54 -7.96
C THR A 558 -8.61 -10.55 -7.08
N GLY A 559 -8.73 -9.59 -6.17
CA GLY A 559 -9.87 -9.51 -5.24
C GLY A 559 -11.21 -9.37 -5.97
N ASN A 560 -11.25 -8.67 -7.10
CA ASN A 560 -12.47 -8.50 -7.90
C ASN A 560 -12.88 -9.78 -8.61
N ASP A 561 -11.93 -10.49 -9.22
CA ASP A 561 -12.22 -11.76 -9.92
C ASP A 561 -12.69 -12.82 -8.92
N ILE A 562 -12.02 -12.93 -7.77
CA ILE A 562 -12.40 -13.85 -6.70
C ILE A 562 -13.80 -13.53 -6.17
N ALA A 563 -14.10 -12.25 -5.93
CA ALA A 563 -15.41 -11.81 -5.47
C ALA A 563 -16.51 -12.13 -6.49
N TYR A 564 -16.26 -11.91 -7.78
CA TYR A 564 -17.18 -12.25 -8.86
C TYR A 564 -17.53 -13.72 -8.89
N VAL A 565 -16.50 -14.58 -8.87
CA VAL A 565 -16.71 -16.02 -9.00
C VAL A 565 -17.43 -16.57 -7.76
N TYR A 566 -17.09 -16.12 -6.54
CA TYR A 566 -17.83 -16.51 -5.33
C TYR A 566 -19.28 -16.02 -5.34
N TYR A 567 -19.55 -14.82 -5.84
CA TYR A 567 -20.91 -14.30 -5.98
C TYR A 567 -21.75 -15.19 -6.91
N ARG A 568 -21.23 -15.52 -8.10
CA ARG A 568 -21.93 -16.39 -9.05
C ARG A 568 -22.11 -17.81 -8.53
N LEU A 569 -21.10 -18.33 -7.83
CA LEU A 569 -21.15 -19.64 -7.19
C LEU A 569 -22.16 -19.69 -6.04
N ALA A 570 -22.27 -18.62 -5.24
CA ALA A 570 -23.25 -18.50 -4.18
C ALA A 570 -24.68 -18.59 -4.72
N PHE A 571 -24.97 -17.83 -5.78
CA PHE A 571 -26.27 -17.86 -6.42
C PHE A 571 -26.58 -19.25 -7.01
N ALA A 572 -25.61 -19.89 -7.67
CA ALA A 572 -25.79 -21.25 -8.21
C ALA A 572 -26.05 -22.30 -7.12
N TYR A 573 -25.38 -22.20 -5.97
CA TYR A 573 -25.67 -23.07 -4.81
C TYR A 573 -27.06 -22.81 -4.22
N TRP A 574 -27.50 -21.55 -4.19
CA TRP A 574 -28.84 -21.22 -3.73
C TRP A 574 -29.91 -21.84 -4.63
N GLN A 575 -29.79 -21.67 -5.95
CA GLN A 575 -30.75 -22.23 -6.92
C GLN A 575 -30.77 -23.77 -6.94
N THR A 576 -29.68 -24.42 -6.51
CA THR A 576 -29.60 -25.89 -6.38
C THR A 576 -29.97 -26.40 -4.98
N GLY A 577 -30.40 -25.51 -4.06
CA GLY A 577 -30.84 -25.85 -2.70
C GLY A 577 -29.71 -26.15 -1.72
N ARG A 578 -28.46 -25.87 -2.08
CA ARG A 578 -27.26 -26.07 -1.26
C ARG A 578 -26.99 -24.83 -0.40
N LEU A 579 -27.93 -24.55 0.52
CA LEU A 579 -28.00 -23.28 1.25
C LEU A 579 -26.76 -22.97 2.13
N PRO A 580 -26.17 -23.94 2.87
CA PRO A 580 -24.95 -23.68 3.64
C PRO A 580 -23.76 -23.25 2.77
N GLU A 581 -23.57 -23.90 1.61
CA GLU A 581 -22.52 -23.56 0.66
C GLU A 581 -22.77 -22.18 0.03
N ALA A 582 -24.02 -21.86 -0.31
CA ALA A 582 -24.40 -20.54 -0.81
C ALA A 582 -24.06 -19.43 0.19
N LEU A 583 -24.42 -19.63 1.46
CA LEU A 583 -24.11 -18.69 2.53
C LEU A 583 -22.58 -18.53 2.69
N ALA A 584 -21.84 -19.64 2.66
CA ALA A 584 -20.38 -19.61 2.78
C ALA A 584 -19.74 -18.85 1.62
N CYS A 585 -20.23 -19.00 0.39
CA CYS A 585 -19.77 -18.25 -0.77
C CYS A 585 -20.08 -16.75 -0.65
N TYR A 586 -21.30 -16.35 -0.25
CA TYR A 586 -21.62 -14.94 -0.06
C TYR A 586 -20.74 -14.27 1.00
N LEU A 587 -20.36 -14.99 2.06
CA LEU A 587 -19.43 -14.48 3.08
C LEU A 587 -18.00 -14.25 2.56
N ARG A 588 -17.66 -14.78 1.38
CA ARG A 588 -16.38 -14.52 0.70
C ARG A 588 -16.40 -13.29 -0.20
N VAL A 589 -17.56 -12.69 -0.45
CA VAL A 589 -17.70 -11.48 -1.27
C VAL A 589 -17.49 -10.24 -0.40
N PRO A 590 -16.44 -9.43 -0.61
CA PRO A 590 -16.23 -8.21 0.15
C PRO A 590 -17.32 -7.17 -0.13
N GLU A 591 -17.81 -6.49 0.91
CA GLU A 591 -18.82 -5.41 0.79
C GLU A 591 -18.35 -4.26 -0.12
N ALA A 592 -17.04 -3.99 -0.17
CA ALA A 592 -16.44 -2.95 -1.02
C ALA A 592 -16.23 -3.38 -2.49
N SER A 593 -16.47 -4.65 -2.83
CA SER A 593 -16.38 -5.11 -4.22
C SER A 593 -17.58 -4.61 -5.03
N PRO A 594 -17.51 -4.59 -6.38
CA PRO A 594 -18.65 -4.19 -7.21
C PRO A 594 -19.91 -5.05 -6.99
N MET A 595 -19.75 -6.27 -6.48
CA MET A 595 -20.82 -7.22 -6.19
C MET A 595 -21.28 -7.16 -4.71
N GLY A 596 -20.63 -6.36 -3.87
CA GLY A 596 -20.81 -6.39 -2.42
C GLY A 596 -22.23 -6.06 -1.96
N GLU A 597 -22.85 -5.02 -2.54
CA GLU A 597 -24.22 -4.63 -2.19
C GLU A 597 -25.24 -5.70 -2.61
N ALA A 598 -25.11 -6.23 -3.83
CA ALA A 598 -25.99 -7.28 -4.34
C ALA A 598 -25.84 -8.57 -3.52
N ALA A 599 -24.60 -9.01 -3.29
CA ALA A 599 -24.29 -10.16 -2.46
C ALA A 599 -24.83 -10.03 -1.03
N LEU A 600 -24.73 -8.84 -0.42
CA LEU A 600 -25.27 -8.59 0.92
C LEU A 600 -26.79 -8.73 0.96
N ARG A 601 -27.49 -8.17 -0.04
CA ARG A 601 -28.96 -8.27 -0.16
C ARG A 601 -29.40 -9.72 -0.31
N GLU A 602 -28.84 -10.42 -1.30
CA GLU A 602 -29.17 -11.81 -1.60
C GLU A 602 -28.80 -12.76 -0.46
N ARG A 603 -27.70 -12.50 0.25
CA ARG A 603 -27.35 -13.23 1.47
C ARG A 603 -28.40 -13.07 2.56
N ASN A 604 -28.94 -11.85 2.75
CA ASN A 604 -29.95 -11.61 3.77
C ASN A 604 -31.28 -12.30 3.42
N ASP A 605 -31.63 -12.34 2.13
CA ASP A 605 -32.78 -13.08 1.62
C ASP A 605 -32.59 -14.59 1.85
N LEU A 606 -31.42 -15.14 1.50
CA LEU A 606 -31.05 -16.53 1.77
C LEU A 606 -31.12 -16.87 3.26
N VAL A 607 -30.58 -16.02 4.15
CA VAL A 607 -30.63 -16.23 5.60
C VAL A 607 -32.08 -16.23 6.10
N SER A 608 -32.93 -15.35 5.54
CA SER A 608 -34.35 -15.31 5.86
C SER A 608 -35.07 -16.59 5.43
N GLU A 609 -34.74 -17.13 4.25
CA GLU A 609 -35.25 -18.41 3.74
C GLU A 609 -34.81 -19.59 4.62
N MET A 610 -33.54 -19.61 5.03
CA MET A 610 -32.99 -20.68 5.86
C MET A 610 -33.67 -20.76 7.25
N GLY A 611 -34.10 -19.63 7.81
CA GLY A 611 -34.81 -19.55 9.08
C GLY A 611 -34.06 -20.26 10.22
N ASN A 612 -34.68 -21.28 10.83
CA ASN A 612 -34.06 -22.07 11.91
C ASN A 612 -32.93 -23.00 11.43
N SER A 613 -32.70 -23.10 10.12
CA SER A 613 -31.65 -23.92 9.50
C SER A 613 -30.36 -23.13 9.25
N VAL A 614 -30.32 -21.84 9.60
CA VAL A 614 -29.09 -21.04 9.54
C VAL A 614 -28.03 -21.69 10.45
N PRO A 615 -26.80 -21.92 9.95
CA PRO A 615 -25.76 -22.53 10.75
C PRO A 615 -25.45 -21.71 12.02
N GLY A 616 -25.18 -22.41 13.13
CA GLY A 616 -24.85 -21.80 14.41
C GLY A 616 -23.48 -21.10 14.42
N SER A 617 -23.14 -20.48 15.55
CA SER A 617 -21.87 -19.75 15.71
C SER A 617 -20.60 -20.61 15.64
N ASP A 618 -20.74 -21.92 15.77
CA ASP A 618 -19.68 -22.93 15.66
C ASP A 618 -19.46 -23.46 14.25
N TRP A 619 -20.31 -23.05 13.29
CA TRP A 619 -20.16 -23.42 11.89
C TRP A 619 -18.96 -22.73 11.25
N ASP A 620 -18.14 -23.53 10.56
CA ASP A 620 -17.01 -23.03 9.80
C ASP A 620 -17.38 -22.92 8.31
N PRO A 621 -17.63 -21.71 7.78
CA PRO A 621 -17.92 -21.52 6.35
C PRO A 621 -16.77 -22.00 5.46
N VAL A 622 -15.52 -21.91 5.93
CA VAL A 622 -14.35 -22.35 5.15
C VAL A 622 -14.31 -23.86 5.07
N ALA A 623 -14.59 -24.57 6.17
CA ALA A 623 -14.70 -26.03 6.15
C ALA A 623 -15.87 -26.51 5.28
N CYS A 624 -16.98 -25.77 5.26
CA CYS A 624 -18.13 -26.04 4.38
C CYS A 624 -17.70 -25.99 2.90
N LEU A 625 -17.02 -24.91 2.48
CA LEU A 625 -16.49 -24.79 1.11
C LEU A 625 -15.48 -25.89 0.76
N ARG A 626 -14.56 -26.21 1.67
CA ARG A 626 -13.59 -27.31 1.45
C ARG A 626 -14.29 -28.65 1.27
N THR A 627 -15.27 -28.96 2.11
CA THR A 627 -16.05 -30.21 2.03
C THR A 627 -16.84 -30.28 0.73
N ALA A 628 -17.35 -29.15 0.27
CA ALA A 628 -18.00 -29.06 -1.03
C ALA A 628 -17.00 -29.29 -2.18
N GLY A 629 -15.70 -29.03 -2.00
CA GLY A 629 -14.70 -29.06 -3.08
C GLY A 629 -14.56 -27.72 -3.80
N VAL A 630 -14.91 -26.62 -3.12
CA VAL A 630 -14.75 -25.25 -3.63
C VAL A 630 -13.33 -24.77 -3.32
N PRO A 631 -12.53 -24.37 -4.33
CA PRO A 631 -11.19 -23.83 -4.09
C PRO A 631 -11.24 -22.54 -3.26
N LEU A 632 -10.25 -22.37 -2.38
CA LEU A 632 -10.12 -21.18 -1.53
C LEU A 632 -9.13 -20.20 -2.17
N ALA A 633 -9.59 -19.43 -3.14
CA ALA A 633 -8.73 -18.53 -3.91
C ALA A 633 -8.22 -17.32 -3.08
N PRO A 634 -7.00 -16.83 -3.34
CA PRO A 634 -5.97 -17.46 -4.20
C PRO A 634 -5.45 -18.76 -3.57
N LEU A 635 -5.10 -19.75 -4.40
CA LEU A 635 -4.56 -21.02 -3.93
C LEU A 635 -3.08 -20.90 -3.50
N ASP A 636 -2.63 -21.84 -2.67
CA ASP A 636 -1.25 -21.84 -2.15
C ASP A 636 -0.22 -21.97 -3.29
N ASP A 637 -0.46 -22.87 -4.25
CA ASP A 637 0.39 -23.06 -5.44
C ASP A 637 0.44 -21.80 -6.34
N VAL A 638 -0.69 -21.10 -6.50
CA VAL A 638 -0.75 -19.79 -7.17
C VAL A 638 0.16 -18.79 -6.46
N MET A 639 0.07 -18.70 -5.13
CA MET A 639 0.86 -17.75 -4.36
C MET A 639 2.34 -18.14 -4.27
N GLU A 640 2.68 -19.42 -4.33
CA GLU A 640 4.07 -19.90 -4.45
C GLU A 640 4.72 -19.41 -5.75
N VAL A 641 4.02 -19.51 -6.89
CA VAL A 641 4.50 -18.98 -8.18
C VAL A 641 4.67 -17.45 -8.12
N VAL A 642 3.70 -16.75 -7.54
CA VAL A 642 3.75 -15.28 -7.36
C VAL A 642 4.93 -14.88 -6.49
N GLY A 643 5.11 -15.53 -5.33
CA GLY A 643 6.20 -15.24 -4.39
C GLY A 643 7.57 -15.50 -5.00
N ARG A 644 7.70 -16.59 -5.74
CA ARG A 644 8.94 -16.94 -6.44
C ARG A 644 9.30 -15.94 -7.52
N ALA A 645 8.37 -15.66 -8.44
CA ALA A 645 8.58 -14.68 -9.51
C ALA A 645 8.88 -13.29 -8.94
N LEU A 646 8.17 -12.86 -7.90
CA LEU A 646 8.41 -11.57 -7.23
C LEU A 646 9.87 -11.42 -6.78
N ILE A 647 10.35 -12.39 -5.99
CA ILE A 647 11.67 -12.30 -5.38
C ILE A 647 12.76 -12.43 -6.45
N GLU A 648 12.67 -13.43 -7.32
CA GLU A 648 13.71 -13.68 -8.33
C GLU A 648 13.80 -12.53 -9.35
N LEU A 649 12.68 -11.91 -9.76
CA LEU A 649 12.71 -10.72 -10.64
C LEU A 649 13.29 -9.50 -9.92
N CYS A 650 12.96 -9.30 -8.63
CA CYS A 650 13.49 -8.19 -7.85
C CYS A 650 15.02 -8.29 -7.71
N ASP A 651 15.52 -9.47 -7.34
CA ASP A 651 16.96 -9.73 -7.19
C ASP A 651 17.69 -9.72 -8.55
N ALA A 652 16.99 -9.97 -9.66
CA ALA A 652 17.53 -9.87 -11.02
C ALA A 652 17.49 -8.46 -11.63
N ASN A 653 17.25 -7.40 -10.84
CA ASN A 653 17.16 -6.01 -11.30
C ASN A 653 16.03 -5.79 -12.34
N MET A 654 14.87 -6.44 -12.16
CA MET A 654 13.68 -6.31 -13.03
C MET A 654 12.48 -5.72 -12.26
N PRO A 655 12.57 -4.47 -11.77
CA PRO A 655 11.61 -3.93 -10.80
C PRO A 655 10.20 -3.78 -11.37
N LEU A 656 10.06 -3.37 -12.63
CA LEU A 656 8.73 -3.18 -13.25
C LEU A 656 7.99 -4.51 -13.48
N ALA A 657 8.71 -5.61 -13.72
CA ALA A 657 8.13 -6.95 -13.81
C ALA A 657 7.74 -7.48 -12.41
N ALA A 658 8.53 -7.18 -11.39
CA ALA A 658 8.25 -7.57 -10.00
C ALA A 658 7.11 -6.76 -9.34
N ALA A 659 6.92 -5.48 -9.72
CA ALA A 659 6.03 -4.56 -9.02
C ALA A 659 4.54 -4.99 -8.92
N PRO A 660 3.91 -5.57 -9.97
CA PRO A 660 2.55 -6.08 -9.85
C PRO A 660 2.46 -7.20 -8.82
N LEU A 661 3.41 -8.14 -8.81
CA LEU A 661 3.46 -9.25 -7.88
C LEU A 661 3.61 -8.75 -6.43
N ALA A 662 4.50 -7.76 -6.21
CA ALA A 662 4.65 -7.11 -4.91
C ALA A 662 3.31 -6.49 -4.44
N SER A 663 2.57 -5.86 -5.35
CA SER A 663 1.26 -5.26 -5.04
C SER A 663 0.23 -6.32 -4.64
N LEU A 664 0.20 -7.45 -5.34
CA LEU A 664 -0.70 -8.56 -5.04
C LEU A 664 -0.37 -9.21 -3.68
N VAL A 665 0.90 -9.44 -3.40
CA VAL A 665 1.34 -9.96 -2.10
C VAL A 665 1.00 -8.98 -0.97
N ALA A 666 1.24 -7.68 -1.18
CA ALA A 666 0.91 -6.64 -0.23
C ALA A 666 -0.59 -6.59 0.11
N SER A 667 -1.46 -6.61 -0.92
CA SER A 667 -2.91 -6.63 -0.73
C SER A 667 -3.41 -7.91 -0.05
N THR A 668 -2.84 -9.07 -0.40
CA THR A 668 -3.20 -10.37 0.19
C THR A 668 -2.84 -10.41 1.67
N GLN A 669 -1.68 -9.87 2.05
CA GLN A 669 -1.22 -9.83 3.44
C GLN A 669 -1.71 -8.61 4.24
N ARG A 670 -2.28 -7.59 3.56
CA ARG A 670 -2.61 -6.27 4.12
C ARG A 670 -1.40 -5.64 4.82
N ASN A 671 -0.29 -5.57 4.10
CA ASN A 671 1.01 -5.16 4.64
C ASN A 671 1.51 -3.89 3.97
N ASP A 672 1.53 -2.79 4.72
CA ASP A 672 1.90 -1.46 4.24
C ASP A 672 3.37 -1.38 3.80
N ILE A 673 4.26 -2.13 4.45
CA ILE A 673 5.67 -2.24 4.06
C ILE A 673 5.79 -2.77 2.63
N LEU A 674 5.03 -3.81 2.30
CA LEU A 674 5.03 -4.39 0.95
C LEU A 674 4.34 -3.47 -0.07
N HIS A 675 3.36 -2.67 0.35
CA HIS A 675 2.79 -1.63 -0.50
C HIS A 675 3.84 -0.56 -0.87
N ALA A 676 4.67 -0.14 0.08
CA ALA A 676 5.76 0.79 -0.17
C ALA A 676 6.85 0.20 -1.09
N VAL A 677 7.20 -1.08 -0.90
CA VAL A 677 8.09 -1.81 -1.82
C VAL A 677 7.50 -1.85 -3.23
N ALA A 678 6.21 -2.21 -3.36
CA ALA A 678 5.54 -2.29 -4.66
C ALA A 678 5.50 -0.93 -5.38
N ALA A 679 5.23 0.16 -4.67
CA ALA A 679 5.25 1.51 -5.23
C ALA A 679 6.65 1.91 -5.71
N SER A 680 7.68 1.60 -4.91
CA SER A 680 9.09 1.87 -5.23
C SER A 680 9.58 1.06 -6.45
N LEU A 681 9.21 -0.21 -6.55
CA LEU A 681 9.50 -1.04 -7.72
C LEU A 681 8.79 -0.53 -8.98
N ARG A 682 7.59 0.05 -8.86
CA ARG A 682 6.82 0.56 -10.00
C ARG A 682 7.34 1.89 -10.53
N GLN A 683 7.79 2.77 -9.65
CA GLN A 683 8.00 4.19 -9.97
C GLN A 683 9.44 4.65 -9.82
N GLY A 684 10.26 3.94 -9.05
CA GLY A 684 11.61 4.39 -8.71
C GLY A 684 11.59 5.67 -7.87
N VAL A 685 12.61 6.50 -8.03
CA VAL A 685 12.92 7.67 -7.18
C VAL A 685 12.59 9.01 -7.81
#